data_AF-A0A015JEN1-F1
#
_entry.id   AF-A0A015JEN1-F1
#
_cell.length_a   1.000
_cell.length_b   1.000
_cell.length_c   1.000
_cell.angle_alpha   90.00
_cell.angle_beta   90.00
_cell.angle_gamma   90.00
#
_symmetry.space_group_name_H-M   'P 1'
#
loop_
_entity.id
_entity.type
_entity.pdbx_description
1 polymer ?
#
loop_
_entity_poly.entity_id
_entity_poly.type
_entity_poly.pdbx_seq_one_letter_code
_entity_poly.pdbx_strand_id
1 'polypeptide(L)'
;MSITEKKNNNSNYVDWINKAIEKNFITYYDHTEFKNKKEIENNNNNSVGKIFKVNWNNTNTNLVVKSSYDSDVKKIINELKAHKEVDFHINILRIYGISKIENQYSLVLEYANGGSLYSYLKENFTILEWDDKYCLALQLAGAIDFIHNKGIIHCNLHEQNVLIHKNNIKVADFGLSKRVNETSNYSNKALDFLPYSDPTNLNVTYNINQPRITNFKSDIYSIGILLWLLSSGRRPFYDEGTKYDINLAMDIINGKREEIIKGTPVEYSDIYTACWSDDPDERPSLQIVISCLQSIIDHSIKSITNEIEKESLNNDFDNMMDNYDLSLNDDNPSNLVSNNFTDLNNNVEENVDKIIDYVIKLHDEFGYTITETEEIIRQLFESISKPIQIKIFDWLIKNQTSSKYIFFCGFLYFNGIIVKRNEDKAYGLLLKASKDNYPIAQVYFGKLYKDPKKSFYWYQKSAENGNKLALLYLGNCYENGEGTNQNFEKAIFSYKKVANNGNKKVQYDLGYFNQNREGIEQNLEKTIYRYKEAAKNGNKIAQYKLGYIYENGKRMQRDINKAIKWYERSAKQGFSYAQTKLGYIYENEEEIDQDLEKSIYWYTRAAKGGNKIAQSNLGYFYEKGKGTQKDIKKAIEWYERSAEQEYGNAQCSLGYLYEKGEEIDQDLEKAIYWYKKATENGYEAAHYYLGKCYQYGIGIEKDEVKAFEHYKKSAEKGYLGGKYILGYCYENGIGTNIDKEKAIELYKDAAEGGYEDAKRMLELQSSYDSLKKNHSMAESQNFLIPICCSIFLFCIFCRIILYILNCIFKVFF
;
A
#
# COMPACT_ATOMS: atom_id res chain seq x y z
N MET A 1 -6.67 -37.55 -38.47
CA MET A 1 -5.64 -36.78 -39.19
C MET A 1 -4.76 -37.77 -39.93
N SER A 2 -4.62 -37.63 -41.25
CA SER A 2 -3.76 -38.50 -42.06
C SER A 2 -2.28 -38.29 -41.70
N ILE A 3 -1.42 -39.30 -41.89
CA ILE A 3 0.03 -39.21 -41.59
C ILE A 3 0.69 -38.07 -42.38
N THR A 4 0.17 -37.77 -43.57
CA THR A 4 0.58 -36.68 -44.47
C THR A 4 0.21 -35.30 -43.94
N GLU A 5 -0.98 -35.11 -43.36
CA GLU A 5 -1.38 -33.84 -42.72
C GLU A 5 -0.58 -33.52 -41.45
N LYS A 6 -0.24 -34.54 -40.64
CA LYS A 6 0.63 -34.36 -39.46
C LYS A 6 2.05 -33.92 -39.84
N LYS A 7 2.61 -34.45 -40.94
CA LYS A 7 3.94 -34.06 -41.43
C LYS A 7 3.98 -32.62 -41.94
N ASN A 8 2.96 -32.17 -42.68
CA ASN A 8 2.90 -30.78 -43.19
C ASN A 8 2.74 -29.75 -42.06
N ASN A 9 1.95 -30.03 -41.01
CA ASN A 9 1.81 -29.11 -39.88
C ASN A 9 3.09 -29.00 -39.03
N ASN A 10 3.80 -30.11 -38.80
CA ASN A 10 5.09 -30.06 -38.08
C ASN A 10 6.15 -29.24 -38.84
N SER A 11 6.15 -29.27 -40.17
CA SER A 11 7.06 -28.44 -40.99
C SER A 11 6.87 -26.94 -40.72
N ASN A 12 5.62 -26.47 -40.57
CA ASN A 12 5.32 -25.06 -40.29
C ASN A 12 5.77 -24.62 -38.88
N TYR A 13 5.66 -25.50 -37.88
CA TYR A 13 6.10 -25.20 -36.52
C TYR A 13 7.63 -25.17 -36.39
N VAL A 14 8.34 -26.05 -37.10
CA VAL A 14 9.81 -26.02 -37.16
C VAL A 14 10.31 -24.75 -37.84
N ASP A 15 9.67 -24.32 -38.94
CA ASP A 15 9.97 -23.05 -39.61
C ASP A 15 9.72 -21.85 -38.68
N TRP A 16 8.64 -21.90 -37.87
CA TRP A 16 8.38 -20.88 -36.85
C TRP A 16 9.52 -20.78 -35.82
N ILE A 17 10.00 -21.91 -35.30
CA ILE A 17 11.12 -21.93 -34.34
C ILE A 17 12.39 -21.35 -34.98
N ASN A 18 12.74 -21.78 -36.19
CA ASN A 18 13.93 -21.30 -36.87
C ASN A 18 13.87 -19.78 -37.09
N LYS A 19 12.73 -19.26 -37.55
CA LYS A 19 12.50 -17.81 -37.69
C LYS A 19 12.55 -17.07 -36.35
N ALA A 20 12.07 -17.70 -35.27
CA ALA A 20 12.13 -17.10 -33.94
C ALA A 20 13.57 -17.03 -33.40
N ILE A 21 14.40 -18.03 -33.69
CA ILE A 21 15.85 -18.00 -33.38
C ILE A 21 16.54 -16.93 -34.23
N GLU A 22 16.34 -16.92 -35.55
CA GLU A 22 16.97 -15.96 -36.47
C GLU A 22 16.66 -14.50 -36.11
N LYS A 23 15.44 -14.23 -35.64
CA LYS A 23 15.00 -12.89 -35.21
C LYS A 23 15.32 -12.58 -33.74
N ASN A 24 16.09 -13.42 -33.05
CA ASN A 24 16.43 -13.29 -31.63
C ASN A 24 15.20 -13.21 -30.70
N PHE A 25 14.07 -13.83 -31.07
CA PHE A 25 12.90 -13.93 -30.20
C PHE A 25 13.02 -15.03 -29.16
N ILE A 26 13.81 -16.07 -29.43
CA ILE A 26 14.12 -17.16 -28.51
C ILE A 26 15.62 -17.46 -28.60
N THR A 27 16.28 -17.58 -27.46
CA THR A 27 17.69 -17.97 -27.40
C THR A 27 17.85 -19.46 -27.72
N TYR A 28 18.74 -19.78 -28.65
CA TYR A 28 19.16 -21.15 -28.93
C TYR A 28 20.45 -21.47 -28.16
N TYR A 29 20.44 -22.56 -27.41
CA TYR A 29 21.61 -23.09 -26.70
C TYR A 29 22.18 -24.28 -27.46
N ASP A 30 23.47 -24.23 -27.80
CA ASP A 30 24.12 -25.39 -28.38
C ASP A 30 24.33 -26.47 -27.31
N HIS A 31 23.74 -27.64 -27.57
CA HIS A 31 23.85 -28.79 -26.69
C HIS A 31 25.29 -29.28 -26.45
N THR A 32 26.24 -28.95 -27.33
CA THR A 32 27.66 -29.27 -27.14
C THR A 32 28.29 -28.49 -25.97
N GLU A 33 27.69 -27.36 -25.58
CA GLU A 33 28.15 -26.51 -24.48
C GLU A 33 27.66 -27.00 -23.11
N PHE A 34 26.78 -28.01 -23.08
CA PHE A 34 26.26 -28.61 -21.86
C PHE A 34 27.24 -29.63 -21.29
N LYS A 35 27.84 -29.30 -20.15
CA LYS A 35 28.77 -30.16 -19.40
C LYS A 35 28.10 -30.75 -18.16
N ASN A 36 28.71 -31.78 -17.57
CA ASN A 36 28.25 -32.43 -16.33
C ASN A 36 26.77 -32.86 -16.37
N LYS A 37 26.35 -33.47 -17.48
CA LYS A 37 24.98 -33.92 -17.69
C LYS A 37 24.59 -34.97 -16.65
N LYS A 38 23.70 -34.61 -15.72
CA LYS A 38 23.15 -35.50 -14.68
C LYS A 38 21.64 -35.58 -14.81
N GLU A 39 21.09 -36.77 -14.92
CA GLU A 39 19.63 -36.98 -14.93
C GLU A 39 19.07 -36.77 -13.51
N ILE A 40 18.01 -35.95 -13.37
CA ILE A 40 17.51 -35.50 -12.04
C ILE A 40 16.25 -36.24 -11.60
N GLU A 41 15.42 -36.73 -12.53
CA GLU A 41 14.22 -37.48 -12.19
C GLU A 41 14.04 -38.66 -13.15
N ASN A 42 13.88 -39.86 -12.58
CA ASN A 42 13.55 -41.09 -13.29
C ASN A 42 12.36 -41.74 -12.59
N ASN A 43 11.17 -41.17 -12.75
CA ASN A 43 9.94 -41.87 -12.38
C ASN A 43 9.54 -42.77 -13.54
N ASN A 44 9.19 -44.02 -13.24
CA ASN A 44 8.81 -45.11 -14.15
C ASN A 44 7.53 -44.84 -14.99
N ASN A 45 7.37 -43.64 -15.57
CA ASN A 45 6.25 -43.27 -16.44
C ASN A 45 6.76 -42.75 -17.79
N ASN A 46 6.37 -43.47 -18.85
CA ASN A 46 6.76 -43.28 -20.26
C ASN A 46 6.20 -41.99 -20.92
N SER A 47 6.23 -40.83 -20.25
CA SER A 47 5.54 -39.61 -20.74
C SER A 47 6.28 -38.28 -20.58
N VAL A 48 7.21 -38.13 -19.64
CA VAL A 48 8.02 -36.90 -19.48
C VAL A 48 9.39 -37.18 -20.08
N GLY A 49 9.80 -36.44 -21.12
CA GLY A 49 11.14 -36.61 -21.70
C GLY A 49 12.26 -36.45 -20.67
N LYS A 50 13.45 -36.95 -20.98
CA LYS A 50 14.59 -36.95 -20.06
C LYS A 50 14.89 -35.52 -19.56
N ILE A 51 15.04 -35.38 -18.25
CA ILE A 51 15.36 -34.12 -17.58
C ILE A 51 16.80 -34.18 -17.09
N PHE A 52 17.63 -33.27 -17.60
CA PHE A 52 19.06 -33.23 -17.27
C PHE A 52 19.45 -31.93 -16.58
N LYS A 53 20.19 -32.02 -15.48
CA LYS A 53 21.03 -30.95 -14.95
C LYS A 53 22.25 -30.80 -15.82
N VAL A 54 22.59 -29.59 -16.21
CA VAL A 54 23.80 -29.29 -16.99
C VAL A 54 24.49 -28.03 -16.46
N ASN A 55 25.81 -27.95 -16.67
CA ASN A 55 26.58 -26.71 -16.54
C ASN A 55 26.82 -26.13 -17.92
N TRP A 56 26.52 -24.84 -18.10
CA TRP A 56 26.70 -24.17 -19.39
C TRP A 56 28.10 -23.57 -19.53
N ASN A 57 28.81 -23.93 -20.61
CA ASN A 57 30.03 -23.27 -21.08
C ASN A 57 31.14 -23.02 -20.02
N ASN A 58 31.50 -24.05 -19.24
CA ASN A 58 32.47 -23.97 -18.12
C ASN A 58 32.12 -22.96 -17.01
N THR A 59 30.91 -22.40 -17.02
CA THR A 59 30.44 -21.53 -15.94
C THR A 59 29.86 -22.36 -14.80
N ASN A 60 29.80 -21.76 -13.61
CA ASN A 60 29.09 -22.35 -12.45
C ASN A 60 27.56 -22.25 -12.56
N THR A 61 27.03 -21.84 -13.71
CA THR A 61 25.58 -21.73 -13.94
C THR A 61 24.97 -23.10 -14.15
N ASN A 62 24.07 -23.50 -13.25
CA ASN A 62 23.29 -24.73 -13.38
C ASN A 62 22.01 -24.45 -14.17
N LEU A 63 21.77 -25.24 -15.23
CA LEU A 63 20.56 -25.20 -16.04
C LEU A 63 19.88 -26.57 -16.02
N VAL A 64 18.59 -26.59 -16.36
CA VAL A 64 17.84 -27.81 -16.61
C VAL A 64 17.47 -27.89 -18.08
N VAL A 65 17.70 -29.04 -18.69
CA VAL A 65 17.26 -29.32 -20.06
C VAL A 65 16.19 -30.41 -20.01
N LYS A 66 14.97 -30.04 -20.39
CA LYS A 66 13.82 -30.93 -20.46
C LYS A 66 13.58 -31.31 -21.92
N SER A 67 13.82 -32.58 -22.27
CA SER A 67 13.40 -33.10 -23.58
C SER A 67 11.92 -33.51 -23.56
N SER A 68 11.32 -33.68 -24.73
CA SER A 68 9.97 -34.24 -24.87
C SER A 68 10.06 -35.56 -25.64
N TYR A 69 9.55 -36.66 -25.06
CA TYR A 69 9.52 -37.97 -25.76
C TYR A 69 8.56 -37.97 -26.95
N ASP A 70 7.48 -37.16 -26.88
CA ASP A 70 6.55 -36.96 -27.99
C ASP A 70 7.05 -35.77 -28.82
N SER A 71 7.30 -36.00 -30.11
CA SER A 71 7.85 -35.03 -31.07
C SER A 71 6.89 -33.89 -31.44
N ASP A 72 6.07 -33.42 -30.50
CA ASP A 72 5.04 -32.41 -30.72
C ASP A 72 5.61 -31.01 -30.50
N VAL A 73 6.31 -30.51 -31.53
CA VAL A 73 6.86 -29.15 -31.59
C VAL A 73 5.79 -28.09 -31.28
N LYS A 74 4.51 -28.38 -31.55
CA LYS A 74 3.39 -27.51 -31.21
C LYS A 74 3.26 -27.27 -29.70
N LYS A 75 3.48 -28.28 -28.86
CA LYS A 75 3.41 -28.15 -27.39
C LYS A 75 4.50 -27.22 -26.87
N ILE A 76 5.73 -27.38 -27.36
CA ILE A 76 6.85 -26.50 -27.02
C ILE A 76 6.54 -25.05 -27.41
N ILE A 77 5.99 -24.83 -28.60
CA ILE A 77 5.62 -23.48 -29.05
C ILE A 77 4.49 -22.89 -28.21
N ASN A 78 3.49 -23.69 -27.85
CA ASN A 78 2.39 -23.24 -26.99
C ASN A 78 2.90 -22.88 -25.59
N GLU A 79 3.78 -23.71 -25.03
CA GLU A 79 4.44 -23.47 -23.74
C GLU A 79 5.24 -22.16 -23.77
N LEU A 80 6.08 -21.96 -24.79
CA LEU A 80 6.86 -20.73 -24.96
C LEU A 80 5.98 -19.49 -25.13
N LYS A 81 4.87 -19.60 -25.87
CA LYS A 81 3.93 -18.47 -26.07
C LYS A 81 3.24 -18.08 -24.78
N ALA A 82 2.69 -19.05 -24.05
CA ALA A 82 2.02 -18.81 -22.78
C ALA A 82 3.00 -18.28 -21.73
N HIS A 83 4.18 -18.91 -21.63
CA HIS A 83 5.24 -18.54 -20.69
C HIS A 83 5.74 -17.11 -20.90
N LYS A 84 5.95 -16.68 -22.15
CA LYS A 84 6.42 -15.32 -22.47
C LYS A 84 5.51 -14.20 -21.94
N GLU A 85 4.24 -14.46 -21.72
CA GLU A 85 3.31 -13.46 -21.17
C GLU A 85 3.42 -13.31 -19.64
N VAL A 86 4.09 -14.26 -18.99
CA VAL A 86 4.14 -14.40 -17.53
C VAL A 86 5.57 -14.57 -16.97
N ASP A 87 6.59 -14.61 -17.82
CA ASP A 87 7.99 -14.94 -17.48
C ASP A 87 8.68 -13.98 -16.50
N PHE A 88 8.14 -12.78 -16.32
CA PHE A 88 8.65 -11.76 -15.41
C PHE A 88 8.13 -11.91 -13.96
N HIS A 89 7.18 -12.81 -13.71
CA HIS A 89 6.72 -13.08 -12.35
C HIS A 89 7.76 -13.89 -11.56
N ILE A 90 8.05 -13.47 -10.33
CA ILE A 90 9.12 -14.09 -9.52
C ILE A 90 8.88 -15.57 -9.21
N ASN A 91 7.62 -15.96 -9.02
CA ASN A 91 7.20 -17.34 -8.71
C ASN A 91 6.89 -18.21 -9.94
N ILE A 92 7.30 -17.79 -11.14
CA ILE A 92 7.20 -18.62 -12.35
C ILE A 92 8.61 -19.06 -12.75
N LEU A 93 8.77 -20.34 -13.08
CA LEU A 93 10.05 -20.91 -13.48
C LEU A 93 10.50 -20.29 -14.80
N ARG A 94 11.73 -19.77 -14.89
CA ARG A 94 12.20 -19.14 -16.13
C ARG A 94 12.53 -20.19 -17.20
N ILE A 95 12.07 -19.93 -18.43
CA ILE A 95 12.54 -20.59 -19.64
C ILE A 95 13.58 -19.68 -20.27
N TYR A 96 14.83 -20.13 -20.32
CA TYR A 96 15.92 -19.35 -20.91
C TYR A 96 15.98 -19.47 -22.43
N GLY A 97 15.46 -20.56 -22.98
CA GLY A 97 15.46 -20.78 -24.42
C GLY A 97 15.24 -22.24 -24.78
N ILE A 98 15.73 -22.62 -25.95
CA ILE A 98 15.60 -23.97 -26.49
C ILE A 98 16.95 -24.52 -26.90
N SER A 99 17.03 -25.85 -26.94
CA SER A 99 18.17 -26.58 -27.51
C SER A 99 17.66 -27.73 -28.37
N LYS A 100 18.54 -28.35 -29.15
CA LYS A 100 18.23 -29.52 -29.96
C LYS A 100 19.15 -30.67 -29.58
N ILE A 101 18.61 -31.67 -28.89
CA ILE A 101 19.34 -32.86 -28.42
C ILE A 101 18.80 -34.07 -29.17
N GLU A 102 19.67 -34.89 -29.76
CA GLU A 102 19.27 -36.12 -30.49
C GLU A 102 18.17 -35.86 -31.55
N ASN A 103 18.27 -34.72 -32.23
CA ASN A 103 17.31 -34.23 -33.23
C ASN A 103 15.90 -33.89 -32.69
N GLN A 104 15.74 -33.75 -31.36
CA GLN A 104 14.51 -33.32 -30.70
C GLN A 104 14.69 -31.95 -30.03
N TYR A 105 13.69 -31.08 -30.15
CA TYR A 105 13.69 -29.80 -29.43
C TYR A 105 13.47 -30.03 -27.94
N SER A 106 14.27 -29.35 -27.13
CA SER A 106 14.25 -29.40 -25.66
C SER A 106 14.19 -27.98 -25.10
N LEU A 107 13.52 -27.79 -23.97
CA LEU A 107 13.48 -26.52 -23.24
C LEU A 107 14.69 -26.39 -22.32
N VAL A 108 15.29 -25.21 -22.27
CA VAL A 108 16.36 -24.85 -21.34
C VAL A 108 15.75 -23.97 -20.25
N LEU A 109 15.81 -24.44 -19.01
CA LEU A 109 15.06 -23.94 -17.87
C LEU A 109 15.98 -23.52 -16.71
N GLU A 110 15.45 -22.64 -15.86
CA GLU A 110 16.00 -22.32 -14.55
C GLU A 110 16.13 -23.59 -13.69
N TYR A 111 17.26 -23.74 -13.00
CA TYR A 111 17.47 -24.85 -12.08
C TYR A 111 16.86 -24.55 -10.71
N ALA A 112 15.76 -25.23 -10.36
CA ALA A 112 15.16 -25.21 -9.03
C ALA A 112 15.91 -26.17 -8.08
N ASN A 113 16.64 -25.63 -7.10
CA ASN A 113 17.52 -26.44 -6.25
C ASN A 113 16.79 -27.28 -5.20
N GLY A 114 15.56 -26.92 -4.84
CA GLY A 114 14.70 -27.69 -3.94
C GLY A 114 13.88 -28.78 -4.63
N GLY A 115 14.00 -28.93 -5.96
CA GLY A 115 13.25 -29.92 -6.73
C GLY A 115 11.76 -29.62 -6.81
N SER A 116 10.94 -30.66 -7.06
CA SER A 116 9.48 -30.57 -7.02
C SER A 116 8.98 -30.37 -5.59
N LEU A 117 7.78 -29.79 -5.45
CA LEU A 117 7.15 -29.55 -4.16
C LEU A 117 7.06 -30.85 -3.36
N TYR A 118 6.75 -31.96 -4.02
CA TYR A 118 6.73 -33.27 -3.37
C TYR A 118 8.09 -33.69 -2.82
N SER A 119 9.14 -33.62 -3.62
CA SER A 119 10.50 -33.97 -3.18
C SER A 119 10.95 -33.06 -2.03
N TYR A 120 10.63 -31.76 -2.12
CA TYR A 120 10.93 -30.80 -1.07
C TYR A 120 10.22 -31.12 0.24
N LEU A 121 8.91 -31.41 0.21
CA LEU A 121 8.16 -31.78 1.40
C LEU A 121 8.64 -33.11 1.97
N LYS A 122 8.97 -34.10 1.14
CA LYS A 122 9.48 -35.39 1.63
C LYS A 122 10.73 -35.24 2.51
N GLU A 123 11.60 -34.28 2.19
CA GLU A 123 12.83 -34.03 2.94
C GLU A 123 12.66 -33.02 4.09
N ASN A 124 11.78 -32.02 3.93
CA ASN A 124 11.73 -30.84 4.81
C ASN A 124 10.43 -30.70 5.61
N PHE A 125 9.43 -31.57 5.41
CA PHE A 125 8.09 -31.38 6.02
C PHE A 125 8.10 -31.30 7.55
N THR A 126 9.01 -32.02 8.23
CA THR A 126 9.13 -31.97 9.70
C THR A 126 9.78 -30.69 10.21
N ILE A 127 10.46 -29.94 9.34
CA ILE A 127 11.16 -28.69 9.66
C ILE A 127 10.28 -27.48 9.33
N LEU A 128 9.36 -27.61 8.36
CA LEU A 128 8.47 -26.53 7.95
C LEU A 128 7.42 -26.22 9.02
N GLU A 129 7.45 -24.98 9.51
CA GLU A 129 6.42 -24.44 10.40
C GLU A 129 5.20 -23.99 9.59
N TRP A 130 4.12 -23.61 10.29
CA TRP A 130 2.90 -23.15 9.64
C TRP A 130 3.11 -21.85 8.87
N ASP A 131 3.93 -20.93 9.37
CA ASP A 131 4.26 -19.69 8.66
C ASP A 131 4.96 -19.95 7.32
N ASP A 132 5.86 -20.93 7.26
CA ASP A 132 6.48 -21.36 6.00
C ASP A 132 5.44 -21.91 5.02
N LYS A 133 4.52 -22.75 5.52
CA LYS A 133 3.46 -23.37 4.71
C LYS A 133 2.49 -22.33 4.18
N TYR A 134 2.11 -21.32 4.98
CA TYR A 134 1.29 -20.20 4.55
C TYR A 134 2.00 -19.36 3.49
N CYS A 135 3.29 -19.10 3.67
CA CYS A 135 4.08 -18.36 2.69
C CYS A 135 4.15 -19.11 1.34
N LEU A 136 4.41 -20.42 1.36
CA LEU A 136 4.42 -21.24 0.14
C LEU A 136 3.04 -21.30 -0.52
N ALA A 137 1.97 -21.46 0.27
CA ALA A 137 0.59 -21.43 -0.22
C ALA A 137 0.25 -20.09 -0.88
N LEU A 138 0.64 -18.97 -0.27
CA LEU A 138 0.40 -17.62 -0.76
C LEU A 138 1.14 -17.36 -2.08
N GLN A 139 2.41 -17.78 -2.16
CA GLN A 139 3.20 -17.67 -3.39
C GLN A 139 2.60 -18.47 -4.54
N LEU A 140 2.12 -19.70 -4.27
CA LEU A 140 1.45 -20.53 -5.27
C LEU A 140 0.15 -19.86 -5.75
N ALA A 141 -0.73 -19.45 -4.83
CA ALA A 141 -2.00 -18.80 -5.18
C ALA A 141 -1.77 -17.48 -5.95
N GLY A 142 -0.80 -16.67 -5.53
CA GLY A 142 -0.38 -15.44 -6.20
C GLY A 142 0.12 -15.67 -7.63
N ALA A 143 0.96 -16.70 -7.83
CA ALA A 143 1.44 -17.06 -9.15
C ALA A 143 0.30 -17.46 -10.11
N ILE A 144 -0.67 -18.24 -9.63
CA ILE A 144 -1.79 -18.66 -10.48
C ILE A 144 -2.77 -17.51 -10.73
N ASP A 145 -3.04 -16.63 -9.75
CA ASP A 145 -3.87 -15.43 -9.97
C ASP A 145 -3.26 -14.55 -11.05
N PHE A 146 -1.94 -14.37 -11.02
CA PHE A 146 -1.21 -13.64 -12.04
C PHE A 146 -1.35 -14.27 -13.43
N ILE A 147 -1.25 -15.60 -13.54
CA ILE A 147 -1.48 -16.34 -14.80
C ILE A 147 -2.93 -16.16 -15.28
N HIS A 148 -3.91 -16.26 -14.39
CA HIS A 148 -5.34 -16.08 -14.70
C HIS A 148 -5.65 -14.66 -15.17
N ASN A 149 -5.01 -13.64 -14.60
CA ASN A 149 -5.13 -12.24 -15.02
C ASN A 149 -4.64 -11.99 -16.46
N LYS A 150 -3.81 -12.88 -17.02
CA LYS A 150 -3.44 -12.88 -18.45
C LYS A 150 -4.42 -13.63 -19.35
N GLY A 151 -5.49 -14.19 -18.78
CA GLY A 151 -6.46 -15.01 -19.48
C GLY A 151 -5.94 -16.41 -19.84
N ILE A 152 -4.94 -16.89 -19.09
CA ILE A 152 -4.32 -18.22 -19.27
C ILE A 152 -4.82 -19.13 -18.14
N ILE A 153 -5.19 -20.36 -18.48
CA ILE A 153 -5.55 -21.44 -17.54
C ILE A 153 -4.41 -22.46 -17.62
N HIS A 154 -3.82 -22.84 -16.48
CA HIS A 154 -2.67 -23.73 -16.43
C HIS A 154 -3.02 -25.19 -16.80
N CYS A 155 -4.19 -25.68 -16.36
CA CYS A 155 -4.76 -26.99 -16.71
C CYS A 155 -3.95 -28.23 -16.27
N ASN A 156 -2.82 -28.09 -15.57
CA ASN A 156 -1.95 -29.21 -15.18
C ASN A 156 -1.19 -28.91 -13.88
N LEU A 157 -1.88 -28.33 -12.90
CA LEU A 157 -1.28 -28.04 -11.60
C LEU A 157 -1.28 -29.30 -10.74
N HIS A 158 -0.08 -29.77 -10.39
CA HIS A 158 0.14 -30.90 -9.49
C HIS A 158 1.55 -30.78 -8.89
N GLU A 159 1.88 -31.66 -7.95
CA GLU A 159 3.06 -31.54 -7.08
C GLU A 159 4.42 -31.59 -7.80
N GLN A 160 4.44 -32.05 -9.05
CA GLN A 160 5.67 -32.11 -9.88
C GLN A 160 5.86 -30.86 -10.74
N ASN A 161 4.80 -30.10 -11.01
CA ASN A 161 4.85 -28.85 -11.78
C ASN A 161 4.97 -27.60 -10.89
N VAL A 162 4.96 -27.78 -9.58
CA VAL A 162 5.30 -26.75 -8.61
C VAL A 162 6.69 -27.09 -8.07
N LEU A 163 7.68 -26.25 -8.32
CA LEU A 163 9.06 -26.46 -7.89
C LEU A 163 9.44 -25.50 -6.76
N ILE A 164 10.51 -25.82 -6.03
CA ILE A 164 11.09 -24.96 -4.99
C ILE A 164 12.49 -24.51 -5.40
N HIS A 165 12.71 -23.20 -5.44
CA HIS A 165 14.03 -22.60 -5.63
C HIS A 165 14.32 -21.58 -4.53
N LYS A 166 15.37 -21.82 -3.74
CA LYS A 166 15.75 -20.97 -2.59
C LYS A 166 14.53 -20.66 -1.70
N ASN A 167 13.82 -21.70 -1.26
CA ASN A 167 12.62 -21.65 -0.42
C ASN A 167 11.43 -20.88 -1.02
N ASN A 168 11.42 -20.62 -2.33
CA ASN A 168 10.31 -19.96 -3.02
C ASN A 168 9.68 -20.89 -4.06
N ILE A 169 8.37 -20.76 -4.24
CA ILE A 169 7.60 -21.47 -5.27
C ILE A 169 8.00 -21.00 -6.66
N LYS A 170 8.11 -21.96 -7.58
CA LYS A 170 8.30 -21.78 -9.02
C LYS A 170 7.31 -22.66 -9.78
N VAL A 171 6.24 -22.07 -10.30
CA VAL A 171 5.26 -22.76 -11.15
C VAL A 171 5.88 -23.02 -12.52
N ALA A 172 5.73 -24.24 -13.02
CA ALA A 172 6.37 -24.75 -14.24
C ALA A 172 5.39 -25.56 -15.11
N ASP A 173 5.84 -25.89 -16.33
CA ASP A 173 5.12 -26.71 -17.32
C ASP A 173 3.80 -26.11 -17.84
N PHE A 174 3.94 -25.16 -18.77
CA PHE A 174 2.80 -24.55 -19.46
C PHE A 174 2.40 -25.31 -20.74
N GLY A 175 2.91 -26.53 -20.95
CA GLY A 175 2.69 -27.29 -22.19
C GLY A 175 1.22 -27.67 -22.43
N LEU A 176 0.43 -27.69 -21.35
CA LEU A 176 -0.99 -28.01 -21.34
C LEU A 176 -1.90 -26.78 -21.12
N SER A 177 -1.30 -25.60 -20.93
CA SER A 177 -1.98 -24.33 -20.68
C SER A 177 -2.80 -23.89 -21.88
N LYS A 178 -3.88 -23.15 -21.62
CA LYS A 178 -4.85 -22.72 -22.64
C LYS A 178 -5.32 -21.30 -22.42
N ARG A 179 -5.77 -20.65 -23.49
CA ARG A 179 -6.55 -19.42 -23.37
C ARG A 179 -8.04 -19.70 -23.16
N VAL A 180 -8.72 -18.76 -22.52
CA VAL A 180 -10.19 -18.76 -22.39
C VAL A 180 -10.80 -18.84 -23.80
N ASN A 181 -11.63 -19.87 -24.05
CA ASN A 181 -12.34 -20.18 -25.32
C ASN A 181 -11.64 -21.13 -26.34
N GLU A 182 -10.51 -21.75 -26.00
CA GLU A 182 -9.89 -22.78 -26.88
C GLU A 182 -10.53 -24.17 -26.68
N THR A 183 -10.92 -24.85 -27.78
CA THR A 183 -11.54 -26.19 -27.75
C THR A 183 -10.54 -27.32 -27.49
N SER A 184 -10.96 -28.34 -26.74
CA SER A 184 -10.11 -29.44 -26.29
C SER A 184 -10.02 -30.61 -27.28
N ASN A 185 -8.81 -31.06 -27.60
CA ASN A 185 -8.53 -32.45 -27.99
C ASN A 185 -7.50 -32.99 -26.99
N TYR A 186 -7.91 -33.85 -26.05
CA TYR A 186 -6.98 -34.41 -25.07
C TYR A 186 -6.78 -35.92 -25.22
N SER A 187 -5.54 -36.32 -24.94
CA SER A 187 -5.05 -37.71 -24.91
C SER A 187 -5.35 -38.42 -23.59
N ASN A 188 -5.64 -39.71 -23.65
CA ASN A 188 -6.03 -40.65 -22.58
C ASN A 188 -5.05 -40.84 -21.38
N LYS A 189 -4.19 -39.88 -21.03
CA LYS A 189 -3.18 -40.02 -19.96
C LYS A 189 -3.56 -39.31 -18.64
N ALA A 190 -4.86 -39.19 -18.35
CA ALA A 190 -5.40 -38.46 -17.19
C ALA A 190 -5.32 -39.20 -15.83
N LEU A 191 -4.69 -40.39 -15.78
CA LEU A 191 -4.74 -41.27 -14.61
C LEU A 191 -3.62 -41.00 -13.59
N ASP A 192 -2.46 -40.48 -14.00
CA ASP A 192 -1.29 -40.35 -13.11
C ASP A 192 -1.41 -39.20 -12.08
N PHE A 193 -2.24 -38.18 -12.35
CA PHE A 193 -2.45 -37.00 -11.50
C PHE A 193 -3.94 -36.78 -11.20
N LEU A 194 -4.68 -37.90 -11.17
CA LEU A 194 -6.13 -37.93 -11.04
C LEU A 194 -6.67 -37.08 -9.86
N PRO A 195 -6.06 -37.10 -8.65
CA PRO A 195 -6.58 -36.32 -7.52
C PRO A 195 -6.60 -34.81 -7.72
N TYR A 196 -5.70 -34.27 -8.55
CA TYR A 196 -5.61 -32.83 -8.81
C TYR A 196 -6.59 -32.38 -9.91
N SER A 197 -7.21 -33.33 -10.62
CA SER A 197 -8.11 -33.03 -11.72
C SER A 197 -9.52 -32.71 -11.22
N ASP A 198 -10.08 -31.61 -11.72
CA ASP A 198 -11.46 -31.19 -11.45
C ASP A 198 -12.45 -32.34 -11.75
N PRO A 199 -13.33 -32.72 -10.80
CA PRO A 199 -14.30 -33.81 -10.97
C PRO A 199 -15.18 -33.66 -12.22
N THR A 200 -15.53 -32.43 -12.59
CA THR A 200 -16.31 -32.15 -13.80
C THR A 200 -15.56 -32.53 -15.09
N ASN A 201 -14.22 -32.39 -15.09
CA ASN A 201 -13.37 -32.82 -16.19
C ASN A 201 -13.09 -34.33 -16.19
N LEU A 202 -13.17 -34.98 -15.02
CA LEU A 202 -13.05 -36.44 -14.88
C LEU A 202 -14.30 -37.17 -15.41
N ASN A 203 -15.50 -36.63 -15.17
CA ASN A 203 -16.78 -37.21 -15.63
C ASN A 203 -16.86 -37.34 -17.18
N VAL A 204 -16.26 -36.39 -17.91
CA VAL A 204 -16.22 -36.39 -19.39
C VAL A 204 -15.27 -37.45 -19.97
N THR A 205 -14.35 -38.00 -19.18
CA THR A 205 -13.35 -38.99 -19.66
C THR A 205 -13.97 -40.31 -20.12
N TYR A 206 -15.21 -40.61 -19.72
CA TYR A 206 -15.91 -41.86 -20.03
C TYR A 206 -17.10 -41.69 -21.00
N ASN A 207 -17.41 -40.44 -21.39
CA ASN A 207 -18.37 -40.13 -22.46
C ASN A 207 -17.61 -39.48 -23.64
N ILE A 208 -17.25 -40.29 -24.64
CA ILE A 208 -16.26 -39.98 -25.70
C ILE A 208 -16.65 -38.80 -26.63
N ASN A 209 -17.84 -38.20 -26.50
CA ASN A 209 -18.38 -37.24 -27.47
C ASN A 209 -18.75 -35.85 -26.94
N GLN A 210 -18.30 -35.41 -25.75
CA GLN A 210 -18.53 -34.04 -25.29
C GLN A 210 -17.23 -33.25 -25.06
N PRO A 211 -17.11 -32.00 -25.56
CA PRO A 211 -15.95 -31.16 -25.30
C PRO A 211 -15.88 -30.78 -23.81
N ARG A 212 -14.71 -30.97 -23.19
CA ARG A 212 -14.48 -30.57 -21.79
C ARG A 212 -14.51 -29.06 -21.63
N ILE A 213 -15.18 -28.57 -20.58
CA ILE A 213 -15.18 -27.15 -20.21
C ILE A 213 -14.13 -26.95 -19.11
N THR A 214 -12.87 -26.73 -19.51
CA THR A 214 -11.83 -26.27 -18.58
C THR A 214 -11.94 -24.76 -18.40
N ASN A 215 -12.15 -24.30 -17.17
CA ASN A 215 -12.19 -22.88 -16.81
C ASN A 215 -11.25 -22.61 -15.61
N PHE A 216 -11.16 -21.35 -15.16
CA PHE A 216 -10.31 -20.98 -14.03
C PHE A 216 -10.60 -21.76 -12.73
N LYS A 217 -11.82 -22.27 -12.54
CA LYS A 217 -12.23 -23.06 -11.36
C LYS A 217 -11.55 -24.42 -11.31
N SER A 218 -11.08 -24.96 -12.44
CA SER A 218 -10.34 -26.22 -12.47
C SER A 218 -8.93 -26.08 -11.89
N ASP A 219 -8.26 -24.94 -12.14
CA ASP A 219 -6.98 -24.63 -11.49
C ASP A 219 -7.17 -24.37 -9.99
N ILE A 220 -8.28 -23.72 -9.59
CA ILE A 220 -8.63 -23.51 -8.17
C ILE A 220 -8.81 -24.84 -7.44
N TYR A 221 -9.48 -25.81 -8.05
CA TYR A 221 -9.58 -27.17 -7.51
C TYR A 221 -8.20 -27.80 -7.28
N SER A 222 -7.33 -27.71 -8.29
CA SER A 222 -5.96 -28.23 -8.21
C SER A 222 -5.16 -27.58 -7.08
N ILE A 223 -5.34 -26.27 -6.88
CA ILE A 223 -4.73 -25.51 -5.78
C ILE A 223 -5.24 -26.02 -4.44
N GLY A 224 -6.54 -26.28 -4.27
CA GLY A 224 -7.07 -26.88 -3.04
C GLY A 224 -6.34 -28.17 -2.67
N ILE A 225 -6.15 -29.07 -3.63
CA ILE A 225 -5.41 -30.32 -3.40
C ILE A 225 -3.93 -30.05 -3.07
N LEU A 226 -3.28 -29.07 -3.71
CA LEU A 226 -1.89 -28.69 -3.41
C LEU A 226 -1.73 -28.03 -2.03
N LEU A 227 -2.74 -27.26 -1.57
CA LEU A 227 -2.76 -26.70 -0.23
C LEU A 227 -2.94 -27.78 0.83
N TRP A 228 -3.76 -28.80 0.55
CA TRP A 228 -3.85 -29.99 1.40
C TRP A 228 -2.54 -30.80 1.40
N LEU A 229 -1.85 -30.93 0.26
CA LEU A 229 -0.52 -31.54 0.21
C LEU A 229 0.48 -30.79 1.11
N LEU A 230 0.43 -29.45 1.15
CA LEU A 230 1.26 -28.63 2.04
C LEU A 230 0.91 -28.87 3.53
N SER A 231 -0.34 -29.14 3.88
CA SER A 231 -0.73 -29.46 5.26
C SER A 231 -0.37 -30.88 5.67
N SER A 232 -0.45 -31.84 4.74
CA SER A 232 -0.29 -33.26 5.02
C SER A 232 1.14 -33.79 4.82
N GLY A 233 1.89 -33.19 3.89
CA GLY A 233 3.18 -33.71 3.42
C GLY A 233 3.06 -35.01 2.62
N ARG A 234 1.85 -35.43 2.26
CA ARG A 234 1.53 -36.72 1.66
C ARG A 234 0.83 -36.55 0.32
N ARG A 235 1.07 -37.49 -0.59
CA ARG A 235 0.32 -37.52 -1.86
C ARG A 235 -1.15 -37.85 -1.58
N PRO A 236 -2.09 -37.18 -2.27
CA PRO A 236 -3.51 -37.44 -2.10
C PRO A 236 -3.89 -38.85 -2.59
N PHE A 237 -4.70 -39.54 -1.81
CA PHE A 237 -5.26 -40.87 -2.01
C PHE A 237 -4.19 -41.93 -2.31
N TYR A 238 -2.99 -41.76 -1.74
CA TYR A 238 -1.84 -42.60 -2.05
C TYR A 238 -1.34 -43.34 -0.81
N ASP A 239 -1.40 -44.67 -0.87
CA ASP A 239 -0.65 -45.59 -0.03
C ASP A 239 0.55 -46.12 -0.82
N GLU A 240 1.71 -46.31 -0.17
CA GLU A 240 2.93 -46.80 -0.83
C GLU A 240 2.66 -48.10 -1.62
N GLY A 241 2.75 -48.01 -2.96
CA GLY A 241 2.57 -49.13 -3.88
C GLY A 241 1.23 -49.16 -4.66
N THR A 242 0.28 -48.29 -4.33
CA THR A 242 -1.04 -48.24 -5.01
C THR A 242 -1.01 -47.29 -6.21
N LYS A 243 -1.50 -47.72 -7.37
CA LYS A 243 -1.68 -46.84 -8.55
C LYS A 243 -3.10 -46.28 -8.56
N TYR A 244 -3.26 -45.02 -8.94
CA TYR A 244 -4.59 -44.43 -9.15
C TYR A 244 -5.34 -45.22 -10.22
N ASP A 245 -6.58 -45.60 -9.90
CA ASP A 245 -7.43 -46.42 -10.76
C ASP A 245 -8.75 -45.71 -11.08
N ILE A 246 -9.57 -46.38 -11.89
CA ILE A 246 -10.88 -45.86 -12.32
C ILE A 246 -11.85 -45.77 -11.14
N ASN A 247 -11.70 -46.63 -10.13
CA ASN A 247 -12.58 -46.63 -8.95
C ASN A 247 -12.37 -45.34 -8.15
N LEU A 248 -11.12 -44.93 -7.93
CA LEU A 248 -10.82 -43.66 -7.29
C LEU A 248 -11.36 -42.47 -8.10
N ALA A 249 -11.30 -42.54 -9.43
CA ALA A 249 -11.91 -41.52 -10.30
C ALA A 249 -13.41 -41.36 -10.03
N MET A 250 -14.14 -42.48 -9.99
CA MET A 250 -15.58 -42.48 -9.72
C MET A 250 -15.89 -42.02 -8.31
N ASP A 251 -15.10 -42.44 -7.33
CA ASP A 251 -15.25 -41.97 -5.96
C ASP A 251 -15.10 -40.44 -5.86
N ILE A 252 -14.09 -39.85 -6.50
CA ILE A 252 -13.87 -38.39 -6.50
C ILE A 252 -15.02 -37.66 -7.19
N ILE A 253 -15.52 -38.21 -8.30
CA ILE A 253 -16.72 -37.70 -8.99
C ILE A 253 -17.95 -37.73 -8.08
N ASN A 254 -18.05 -38.73 -7.21
CA ASN A 254 -19.13 -38.90 -6.24
C ASN A 254 -18.88 -38.13 -4.92
N GLY A 255 -17.92 -37.18 -4.90
CA GLY A 255 -17.68 -36.31 -3.74
C GLY A 255 -16.65 -36.83 -2.74
N LYS A 256 -15.92 -37.92 -3.02
CA LYS A 256 -14.80 -38.35 -2.16
C LYS A 256 -13.73 -37.26 -2.13
N ARG A 257 -13.33 -36.89 -0.92
CA ARG A 257 -12.26 -35.92 -0.64
C ARG A 257 -11.33 -36.49 0.42
N GLU A 258 -10.17 -35.87 0.53
CA GLU A 258 -9.22 -36.18 1.59
C GLU A 258 -9.72 -35.70 2.95
N GLU A 259 -9.31 -36.41 4.00
CA GLU A 259 -9.62 -36.02 5.37
C GLU A 259 -8.77 -34.82 5.81
N ILE A 260 -9.33 -33.99 6.71
CA ILE A 260 -8.58 -32.89 7.32
C ILE A 260 -7.54 -33.46 8.28
N ILE A 261 -6.27 -33.16 8.03
CA ILE A 261 -5.17 -33.66 8.86
C ILE A 261 -5.22 -33.01 10.24
N LYS A 262 -5.20 -33.84 11.29
CA LYS A 262 -5.18 -33.39 12.69
C LYS A 262 -3.99 -32.44 12.94
N GLY A 263 -4.28 -31.28 13.53
CA GLY A 263 -3.28 -30.23 13.79
C GLY A 263 -3.14 -29.22 12.65
N THR A 264 -3.93 -29.35 11.58
CA THR A 264 -4.11 -28.29 10.59
C THR A 264 -4.96 -27.17 11.18
N PRO A 265 -4.49 -25.90 11.14
CA PRO A 265 -5.26 -24.73 11.54
C PRO A 265 -6.56 -24.64 10.75
N VAL A 266 -7.65 -24.39 11.45
CA VAL A 266 -9.01 -24.46 10.90
C VAL A 266 -9.16 -23.50 9.73
N GLU A 267 -8.62 -22.29 9.89
CA GLU A 267 -8.64 -21.23 8.89
C GLU A 267 -7.94 -21.66 7.59
N TYR A 268 -6.88 -22.47 7.69
CA TYR A 268 -6.18 -22.99 6.52
C TYR A 268 -6.91 -24.17 5.88
N SER A 269 -7.50 -25.07 6.69
CA SER A 269 -8.32 -26.15 6.17
C SER A 269 -9.58 -25.68 5.46
N ASP A 270 -10.21 -24.63 5.97
CA ASP A 270 -11.38 -24.02 5.34
C ASP A 270 -11.06 -23.50 3.93
N ILE A 271 -9.87 -22.93 3.72
CA ILE A 271 -9.43 -22.45 2.41
C ILE A 271 -9.35 -23.60 1.40
N TYR A 272 -8.61 -24.66 1.70
CA TYR A 272 -8.42 -25.72 0.72
C TYR A 272 -9.69 -26.55 0.50
N THR A 273 -10.54 -26.68 1.53
CA THR A 273 -11.83 -27.34 1.39
C THR A 273 -12.82 -26.56 0.54
N ALA A 274 -12.82 -25.23 0.63
CA ALA A 274 -13.60 -24.38 -0.26
C ALA A 274 -13.10 -24.47 -1.71
N CYS A 275 -11.78 -24.56 -1.91
CA CYS A 275 -11.18 -24.66 -3.25
C CYS A 275 -11.57 -25.95 -3.98
N TRP A 276 -11.78 -27.07 -3.28
CA TRP A 276 -12.12 -28.36 -3.89
C TRP A 276 -13.60 -28.73 -3.84
N SER A 277 -14.52 -27.75 -3.68
CA SER A 277 -15.97 -27.99 -3.71
C SER A 277 -16.39 -28.71 -5.00
N ASP A 278 -17.38 -29.60 -4.86
CA ASP A 278 -17.96 -30.35 -5.98
C ASP A 278 -18.58 -29.41 -7.02
N ASP A 279 -19.26 -28.35 -6.58
CA ASP A 279 -19.78 -27.29 -7.44
C ASP A 279 -18.66 -26.29 -7.80
N PRO A 280 -18.25 -26.19 -9.09
CA PRO A 280 -17.25 -25.22 -9.51
C PRO A 280 -17.63 -23.77 -9.22
N ASP A 281 -18.93 -23.44 -9.18
CA ASP A 281 -19.40 -22.08 -8.93
C ASP A 281 -19.23 -21.69 -7.45
N GLU A 282 -19.32 -22.66 -6.53
CA GLU A 282 -19.07 -22.45 -5.09
C GLU A 282 -17.59 -22.27 -4.74
N ARG A 283 -16.67 -22.67 -5.62
CA ARG A 283 -15.23 -22.51 -5.38
C ARG A 283 -14.86 -21.02 -5.32
N PRO A 284 -14.01 -20.56 -4.39
CA PRO A 284 -13.61 -19.15 -4.28
C PRO A 284 -12.80 -18.67 -5.49
N SER A 285 -12.70 -17.36 -5.69
CA SER A 285 -11.70 -16.80 -6.62
C SER A 285 -10.30 -16.81 -6.00
N LEU A 286 -9.25 -16.78 -6.81
CA LEU A 286 -7.89 -16.74 -6.28
C LEU A 286 -7.57 -15.49 -5.45
N GLN A 287 -8.20 -14.36 -5.77
CA GLN A 287 -8.11 -13.15 -4.95
C GLN A 287 -8.64 -13.38 -3.52
N ILE A 288 -9.68 -14.20 -3.36
CA ILE A 288 -10.21 -14.58 -2.04
C ILE A 288 -9.23 -15.52 -1.33
N VAL A 289 -8.73 -16.53 -2.03
CA VAL A 289 -7.73 -17.48 -1.48
C VAL A 289 -6.48 -16.73 -0.97
N ILE A 290 -5.95 -15.81 -1.79
CA ILE A 290 -4.80 -14.95 -1.45
C ILE A 290 -5.10 -14.08 -0.22
N SER A 291 -6.27 -13.43 -0.18
CA SER A 291 -6.64 -12.56 0.93
C SER A 291 -6.77 -13.34 2.24
N CYS A 292 -7.33 -14.56 2.20
CA CYS A 292 -7.41 -15.43 3.37
C CYS A 292 -6.02 -15.86 3.86
N LEU A 293 -5.12 -16.26 2.95
CA LEU A 293 -3.75 -16.64 3.30
C LEU A 293 -2.95 -15.46 3.88
N GLN A 294 -3.09 -14.25 3.32
CA GLN A 294 -2.47 -13.03 3.85
C GLN A 294 -2.97 -12.70 5.25
N SER A 295 -4.27 -12.82 5.48
CA SER A 295 -4.86 -12.58 6.81
C SER A 295 -4.30 -13.53 7.87
N ILE A 296 -4.12 -14.82 7.53
CA ILE A 296 -3.51 -15.80 8.45
C ILE A 296 -2.07 -15.38 8.82
N ILE A 297 -1.27 -14.96 7.84
CA ILE A 297 0.11 -14.50 8.05
C ILE A 297 0.15 -13.20 8.88
N ASP A 298 -0.72 -12.25 8.59
CA ASP A 298 -0.78 -10.98 9.33
C ASP A 298 -1.19 -11.19 10.81
N HIS A 299 -2.06 -12.18 11.07
CA HIS A 299 -2.44 -12.57 12.42
C HIS A 299 -1.32 -13.30 13.17
N SER A 300 -0.55 -14.18 12.51
CA SER A 300 0.59 -14.85 13.14
C SER A 300 1.68 -13.83 13.53
N ILE A 301 1.99 -12.88 12.66
CA ILE A 301 2.94 -11.79 12.94
C ILE A 301 2.46 -10.94 14.13
N LYS A 302 1.18 -10.54 14.17
CA LYS A 302 0.61 -9.77 15.30
C LYS A 302 0.64 -10.55 16.62
N SER A 303 0.42 -11.86 16.59
CA SER A 303 0.50 -12.72 17.78
C SER A 303 1.92 -12.80 18.31
N ILE A 304 2.91 -12.99 17.44
CA ILE A 304 4.34 -13.03 17.80
C ILE A 304 4.79 -11.68 18.36
N THR A 305 4.38 -10.56 17.75
CA THR A 305 4.71 -9.22 18.29
C THR A 305 4.09 -8.99 19.67
N ASN A 306 2.86 -9.48 19.90
CA ASN A 306 2.21 -9.40 21.21
C ASN A 306 2.83 -10.33 22.27
N GLU A 307 3.37 -11.49 21.87
CA GLU A 307 4.10 -12.40 22.76
C GLU A 307 5.49 -11.87 23.12
N ILE A 308 6.22 -11.29 22.16
CA ILE A 308 7.50 -10.60 22.39
C ILE A 308 7.30 -9.38 23.29
N GLU A 309 6.20 -8.63 23.11
CA GLU A 309 5.84 -7.53 24.01
C GLU A 309 5.53 -8.04 25.43
N LYS A 310 4.83 -9.18 25.58
CA LYS A 310 4.55 -9.82 26.88
C LYS A 310 5.80 -10.37 27.57
N GLU A 311 6.75 -10.96 26.85
CA GLU A 311 8.03 -11.40 27.43
C GLU A 311 8.90 -10.21 27.86
N SER A 312 8.80 -9.06 27.18
CA SER A 312 9.51 -7.83 27.60
C SER A 312 8.87 -7.15 28.83
N LEU A 313 7.59 -7.41 29.11
CA LEU A 313 6.83 -6.84 30.23
C LEU A 313 6.90 -7.68 31.52
N ASN A 314 7.35 -8.93 31.45
CA ASN A 314 7.34 -9.87 32.58
C ASN A 314 8.53 -9.78 33.55
N ASN A 315 9.38 -8.74 33.46
CA ASN A 315 10.51 -8.59 34.38
C ASN A 315 10.42 -7.44 35.39
N ASP A 316 9.33 -6.65 35.48
CA ASP A 316 9.31 -5.50 36.41
C ASP A 316 7.92 -5.11 36.99
N PHE A 317 6.98 -6.06 37.17
CA PHE A 317 5.70 -5.73 37.83
C PHE A 317 5.23 -6.78 38.84
N ASP A 318 6.09 -7.09 39.81
CA ASP A 318 5.64 -7.56 41.12
C ASP A 318 5.97 -6.47 42.17
N ASN A 319 5.01 -5.56 42.39
CA ASN A 319 4.71 -4.85 43.64
C ASN A 319 3.98 -3.53 43.36
N MET A 320 2.64 -3.54 43.37
CA MET A 320 1.79 -2.66 44.20
C MET A 320 0.32 -2.78 43.80
N MET A 321 -0.40 -3.54 44.63
CA MET A 321 -1.65 -3.15 45.27
C MET A 321 -2.90 -2.94 44.41
N ASP A 322 -3.69 -4.01 44.37
CA ASP A 322 -5.12 -4.11 44.69
C ASP A 322 -5.96 -2.83 44.90
N ASN A 323 -7.18 -2.95 44.35
CA ASN A 323 -8.42 -2.22 44.62
C ASN A 323 -8.58 -0.81 44.06
N TYR A 324 -9.11 -0.74 42.83
CA TYR A 324 -10.27 0.11 42.54
C TYR A 324 -11.18 -0.58 41.52
N ASP A 325 -12.27 -1.15 42.03
CA ASP A 325 -13.44 -1.52 41.27
C ASP A 325 -14.20 -0.23 40.89
N LEU A 326 -14.26 0.08 39.59
CA LEU A 326 -15.16 1.08 39.02
C LEU A 326 -15.72 0.51 37.72
N SER A 327 -16.86 -0.16 37.86
CA SER A 327 -17.78 -0.48 36.77
C SER A 327 -18.02 0.76 35.87
N LEU A 328 -17.57 0.68 34.63
CA LEU A 328 -18.05 1.55 33.54
C LEU A 328 -18.58 0.67 32.41
N ASN A 329 -19.87 0.85 32.16
CA ASN A 329 -20.74 0.10 31.26
C ASN A 329 -20.22 0.02 29.81
N ASP A 330 -20.02 -1.20 29.32
CA ASP A 330 -20.66 -1.84 28.15
C ASP A 330 -20.74 -1.17 26.75
N ASP A 331 -19.91 -0.17 26.42
CA ASP A 331 -19.81 0.36 25.04
C ASP A 331 -18.60 -0.21 24.25
N ASN A 332 -18.24 -1.48 24.44
CA ASN A 332 -17.18 -2.11 23.64
C ASN A 332 -17.77 -2.62 22.31
N PRO A 333 -17.25 -2.24 21.12
CA PRO A 333 -17.77 -2.72 19.82
C PRO A 333 -17.83 -4.26 19.74
N SER A 334 -16.87 -4.92 20.39
CA SER A 334 -16.78 -6.38 20.50
C SER A 334 -17.99 -7.02 21.21
N ASN A 335 -18.52 -6.37 22.27
CA ASN A 335 -19.70 -6.85 23.02
C ASN A 335 -21.01 -6.56 22.25
N LEU A 336 -21.05 -5.49 21.45
CA LEU A 336 -22.18 -5.14 20.58
C LEU A 336 -22.31 -6.07 19.38
N VAL A 337 -21.19 -6.57 18.84
CA VAL A 337 -21.13 -7.54 17.74
C VAL A 337 -21.52 -8.93 18.24
N SER A 338 -20.98 -9.37 19.39
CA SER A 338 -21.27 -10.70 19.95
C SER A 338 -22.74 -10.88 20.32
N ASN A 339 -23.40 -9.87 20.90
CA ASN A 339 -24.77 -10.01 21.39
C ASN A 339 -25.86 -9.93 20.30
N ASN A 340 -25.56 -9.39 19.11
CA ASN A 340 -26.56 -9.17 18.05
C ASN A 340 -26.57 -10.25 16.94
N PHE A 341 -25.50 -11.04 16.80
CA PHE A 341 -25.31 -11.93 15.65
C PHE A 341 -24.90 -13.37 16.00
N THR A 342 -25.07 -13.82 17.25
CA THR A 342 -24.73 -15.20 17.69
C THR A 342 -25.48 -16.30 16.93
N ASP A 343 -26.64 -16.01 16.34
CA ASP A 343 -27.45 -16.97 15.57
C ASP A 343 -27.86 -16.38 14.20
N LEU A 344 -26.92 -16.34 13.26
CA LEU A 344 -27.26 -16.17 11.83
C LEU A 344 -27.84 -17.49 11.32
N ASN A 345 -29.17 -17.59 11.25
CA ASN A 345 -29.89 -18.75 10.70
C ASN A 345 -29.59 -18.94 9.20
N ASN A 346 -29.94 -20.11 8.62
CA ASN A 346 -29.68 -20.43 7.20
C ASN A 346 -30.41 -19.53 6.16
N ASN A 347 -31.25 -18.56 6.58
CA ASN A 347 -31.93 -17.65 5.67
C ASN A 347 -31.07 -16.43 5.34
N VAL A 348 -30.45 -16.45 4.16
CA VAL A 348 -29.49 -15.43 3.71
C VAL A 348 -30.10 -14.03 3.57
N GLU A 349 -31.36 -13.93 3.13
CA GLU A 349 -32.03 -12.64 2.95
C GLU A 349 -32.22 -11.91 4.29
N GLU A 350 -32.71 -12.62 5.30
CA GLU A 350 -32.92 -12.06 6.64
C GLU A 350 -31.60 -11.61 7.28
N ASN A 351 -30.52 -12.35 7.05
CA ASN A 351 -29.18 -12.00 7.51
C ASN A 351 -28.65 -10.73 6.83
N VAL A 352 -28.83 -10.61 5.52
CA VAL A 352 -28.49 -9.40 4.76
C VAL A 352 -29.27 -8.19 5.31
N ASP A 353 -30.56 -8.35 5.54
CA ASP A 353 -31.41 -7.29 6.06
C ASP A 353 -30.95 -6.80 7.43
N LYS A 354 -30.65 -7.72 8.36
CA LYS A 354 -30.13 -7.39 9.70
C LYS A 354 -28.81 -6.62 9.63
N ILE A 355 -27.89 -7.02 8.75
CA ILE A 355 -26.60 -6.34 8.62
C ILE A 355 -26.79 -4.94 8.05
N ILE A 356 -27.65 -4.76 7.04
CA ILE A 356 -27.92 -3.44 6.47
C ILE A 356 -28.56 -2.51 7.51
N ASP A 357 -29.52 -3.02 8.27
CA ASP A 357 -30.16 -2.24 9.33
C ASP A 357 -29.14 -1.88 10.42
N TYR A 358 -28.19 -2.77 10.71
CA TYR A 358 -27.08 -2.50 11.62
C TYR A 358 -26.12 -1.43 11.09
N VAL A 359 -25.75 -1.46 9.79
CA VAL A 359 -24.95 -0.40 9.13
C VAL A 359 -25.64 0.96 9.27
N ILE A 360 -26.96 1.00 9.04
CA ILE A 360 -27.74 2.24 9.19
C ILE A 360 -27.74 2.68 10.65
N LYS A 361 -27.93 1.76 11.60
CA LYS A 361 -27.92 2.04 13.04
C LYS A 361 -26.57 2.59 13.53
N LEU A 362 -25.45 2.05 13.03
CA LEU A 362 -24.10 2.55 13.30
C LEU A 362 -23.96 4.03 12.94
N HIS A 363 -24.55 4.44 11.82
CA HIS A 363 -24.52 5.85 11.40
C HIS A 363 -25.56 6.72 12.11
N ASP A 364 -26.82 6.28 12.17
CA ASP A 364 -27.97 7.12 12.54
C ASP A 364 -28.26 7.16 14.05
N GLU A 365 -27.86 6.14 14.80
CA GLU A 365 -28.04 6.05 16.25
C GLU A 365 -26.71 6.18 17.00
N PHE A 366 -25.70 5.42 16.59
CA PHE A 366 -24.40 5.40 17.29
C PHE A 366 -23.45 6.49 16.80
N GLY A 367 -23.66 6.98 15.57
CA GLY A 367 -22.95 8.13 15.06
C GLY A 367 -21.55 7.87 14.50
N TYR A 368 -21.25 6.61 14.18
CA TYR A 368 -19.98 6.21 13.59
C TYR A 368 -19.80 6.78 12.18
N THR A 369 -18.57 7.18 11.88
CA THR A 369 -18.13 7.62 10.54
C THR A 369 -18.09 6.45 9.56
N ILE A 370 -17.95 6.73 8.26
CA ILE A 370 -17.80 5.68 7.24
C ILE A 370 -16.63 4.74 7.58
N THR A 371 -15.48 5.26 8.04
CA THR A 371 -14.29 4.46 8.38
C THR A 371 -14.48 3.62 9.63
N GLU A 372 -15.16 4.14 10.65
CA GLU A 372 -15.45 3.35 11.86
C GLU A 372 -16.51 2.28 11.59
N THR A 373 -17.54 2.60 10.80
CA THR A 373 -18.53 1.62 10.36
C THR A 373 -17.89 0.54 9.48
N GLU A 374 -16.96 0.90 8.60
CA GLU A 374 -16.16 -0.06 7.84
C GLU A 374 -15.45 -1.04 8.78
N GLU A 375 -14.75 -0.55 9.80
CA GLU A 375 -14.01 -1.38 10.75
C GLU A 375 -14.93 -2.32 11.54
N ILE A 376 -16.05 -1.80 12.06
CA ILE A 376 -17.01 -2.62 12.82
C ILE A 376 -17.64 -3.69 11.95
N ILE A 377 -18.01 -3.35 10.71
CA ILE A 377 -18.62 -4.32 9.78
C ILE A 377 -17.57 -5.32 9.29
N ARG A 378 -16.31 -4.92 9.14
CA ARG A 378 -15.19 -5.82 8.85
C ARG A 378 -15.01 -6.84 9.97
N GLN A 379 -14.97 -6.40 11.22
CA GLN A 379 -14.91 -7.27 12.40
C GLN A 379 -16.13 -8.19 12.50
N LEU A 380 -17.34 -7.70 12.18
CA LEU A 380 -18.54 -8.52 12.09
C LEU A 380 -18.36 -9.62 11.05
N PHE A 381 -17.94 -9.29 9.83
CA PHE A 381 -17.71 -10.31 8.79
C PHE A 381 -16.55 -11.23 9.15
N GLU A 382 -15.52 -10.80 9.86
CA GLU A 382 -14.47 -11.68 10.38
C GLU A 382 -14.98 -12.72 11.38
N SER A 383 -15.99 -12.37 12.18
CA SER A 383 -16.65 -13.31 13.11
C SER A 383 -17.61 -14.30 12.43
N ILE A 384 -18.01 -14.05 11.18
CA ILE A 384 -18.90 -14.91 10.39
C ILE A 384 -18.06 -15.93 9.61
N SER A 385 -18.44 -17.21 9.57
CA SER A 385 -17.71 -18.21 8.79
C SER A 385 -17.65 -17.87 7.30
N LYS A 386 -16.49 -18.09 6.66
CA LYS A 386 -16.27 -17.74 5.23
C LYS A 386 -17.34 -18.29 4.27
N PRO A 387 -17.84 -19.53 4.41
CA PRO A 387 -18.94 -20.02 3.56
C PRO A 387 -20.22 -19.20 3.65
N ILE A 388 -20.56 -18.68 4.82
CA ILE A 388 -21.75 -17.83 5.03
C ILE A 388 -21.53 -16.45 4.40
N GLN A 389 -20.33 -15.87 4.53
CA GLN A 389 -19.98 -14.61 3.86
C GLN A 389 -20.13 -14.72 2.33
N ILE A 390 -19.66 -15.83 1.75
CA ILE A 390 -19.76 -16.12 0.31
C ILE A 390 -21.24 -16.23 -0.10
N LYS A 391 -22.04 -17.01 0.64
CA LYS A 391 -23.49 -17.14 0.38
C LYS A 391 -24.21 -15.78 0.43
N ILE A 392 -23.88 -14.93 1.40
CA ILE A 392 -24.41 -13.56 1.53
C ILE A 392 -24.07 -12.74 0.29
N PHE A 393 -22.82 -12.77 -0.15
CA PHE A 393 -22.37 -11.97 -1.27
C PHE A 393 -22.93 -12.46 -2.63
N ASP A 394 -22.97 -13.77 -2.86
CA ASP A 394 -23.56 -14.37 -4.07
C ASP A 394 -25.06 -14.08 -4.16
N TRP A 395 -25.76 -14.15 -3.03
CA TRP A 395 -27.16 -13.78 -2.96
C TRP A 395 -27.37 -12.30 -3.29
N LEU A 396 -26.52 -11.41 -2.77
CA LEU A 396 -26.57 -9.98 -3.10
C LEU A 396 -26.37 -9.73 -4.60
N ILE A 397 -25.39 -10.38 -5.25
CA ILE A 397 -25.17 -10.24 -6.70
C ILE A 397 -26.41 -10.67 -7.49
N LYS A 398 -27.07 -11.76 -7.09
CA LYS A 398 -28.27 -12.28 -7.76
C LYS A 398 -29.52 -11.41 -7.52
N ASN A 399 -29.60 -10.73 -6.36
CA ASN A 399 -30.80 -10.01 -5.90
C ASN A 399 -30.62 -8.48 -5.90
N GLN A 400 -30.28 -7.92 -7.07
CA GLN A 400 -30.11 -6.47 -7.28
C GLN A 400 -31.42 -5.74 -7.64
N THR A 401 -32.55 -6.18 -7.07
CA THR A 401 -33.92 -5.70 -7.38
C THR A 401 -34.36 -4.53 -6.50
N SER A 402 -33.83 -4.43 -5.27
CA SER A 402 -34.11 -3.36 -4.32
C SER A 402 -32.90 -2.44 -4.15
N SER A 403 -33.13 -1.13 -4.04
CA SER A 403 -32.09 -0.13 -3.81
C SER A 403 -31.33 -0.36 -2.50
N LYS A 404 -31.97 -1.03 -1.52
CA LYS A 404 -31.33 -1.50 -0.27
C LYS A 404 -30.18 -2.49 -0.56
N TYR A 405 -30.44 -3.53 -1.35
CA TYR A 405 -29.46 -4.56 -1.69
C TYR A 405 -28.41 -4.05 -2.69
N ILE A 406 -28.82 -3.18 -3.61
CA ILE A 406 -27.89 -2.50 -4.53
C ILE A 406 -26.91 -1.63 -3.74
N PHE A 407 -27.40 -0.85 -2.78
CA PHE A 407 -26.54 -0.08 -1.88
C PHE A 407 -25.54 -0.97 -1.16
N PHE A 408 -26.02 -2.03 -0.50
CA PHE A 408 -25.14 -2.85 0.33
C PHE A 408 -24.07 -3.58 -0.48
N CYS A 409 -24.43 -4.07 -1.67
CA CYS A 409 -23.44 -4.61 -2.60
C CYS A 409 -22.40 -3.55 -3.02
N GLY A 410 -22.84 -2.32 -3.30
CA GLY A 410 -21.95 -1.18 -3.55
C GLY A 410 -21.05 -0.83 -2.36
N PHE A 411 -21.58 -0.88 -1.14
CA PHE A 411 -20.85 -0.65 0.12
C PHE A 411 -19.74 -1.69 0.33
N LEU A 412 -20.00 -2.96 0.04
CA LEU A 412 -18.98 -4.03 0.13
C LEU A 412 -17.83 -3.81 -0.86
N TYR A 413 -18.14 -3.44 -2.12
CA TYR A 413 -17.11 -3.09 -3.12
C TYR A 413 -16.37 -1.78 -2.77
N PHE A 414 -17.04 -0.80 -2.17
CA PHE A 414 -16.46 0.48 -1.77
C PHE A 414 -15.39 0.28 -0.68
N ASN A 415 -15.71 -0.51 0.34
CA ASN A 415 -14.85 -0.73 1.52
C ASN A 415 -13.92 -1.95 1.38
N GLY A 416 -14.09 -2.77 0.34
CA GLY A 416 -13.32 -4.00 0.20
C GLY A 416 -13.64 -5.02 1.31
N ILE A 417 -14.93 -5.21 1.60
CA ILE A 417 -15.43 -6.15 2.62
C ILE A 417 -16.00 -7.36 1.86
N ILE A 418 -15.55 -8.57 2.20
CA ILE A 418 -15.80 -9.85 1.48
C ILE A 418 -15.16 -9.91 0.08
N VAL A 419 -15.12 -8.80 -0.65
CA VAL A 419 -14.53 -8.68 -1.99
C VAL A 419 -13.46 -7.61 -2.05
N LYS A 420 -12.51 -7.74 -3.00
CA LYS A 420 -11.49 -6.72 -3.24
C LYS A 420 -12.15 -5.39 -3.58
N ARG A 421 -11.65 -4.30 -2.98
CA ARG A 421 -12.09 -2.93 -3.26
C ARG A 421 -12.06 -2.67 -4.76
N ASN A 422 -13.20 -2.23 -5.31
CA ASN A 422 -13.37 -1.93 -6.73
C ASN A 422 -14.19 -0.65 -6.89
N GLU A 423 -13.52 0.46 -7.17
CA GLU A 423 -14.15 1.78 -7.25
C GLU A 423 -15.16 1.88 -8.39
N ASP A 424 -14.89 1.26 -9.56
CA ASP A 424 -15.79 1.33 -10.72
C ASP A 424 -17.12 0.59 -10.45
N LYS A 425 -17.05 -0.60 -9.87
CA LYS A 425 -18.24 -1.38 -9.48
C LYS A 425 -19.00 -0.69 -8.35
N ALA A 426 -18.29 -0.21 -7.34
CA ALA A 426 -18.89 0.57 -6.26
C ALA A 426 -19.61 1.82 -6.81
N TYR A 427 -18.97 2.55 -7.72
CA TYR A 427 -19.53 3.73 -8.37
C TYR A 427 -20.82 3.39 -9.12
N GLY A 428 -20.83 2.34 -9.95
CA GLY A 428 -22.02 1.94 -10.71
C GLY A 428 -23.20 1.55 -9.82
N LEU A 429 -22.95 0.76 -8.77
CA LEU A 429 -23.97 0.28 -7.84
C LEU A 429 -24.51 1.42 -6.95
N LEU A 430 -23.62 2.21 -6.34
CA LEU A 430 -24.01 3.32 -5.49
C LEU A 430 -24.73 4.42 -6.28
N LEU A 431 -24.36 4.67 -7.54
CA LEU A 431 -25.09 5.57 -8.45
C LEU A 431 -26.52 5.08 -8.69
N LYS A 432 -26.70 3.78 -8.96
CA LYS A 432 -28.02 3.18 -9.20
C LYS A 432 -28.92 3.33 -7.97
N ALA A 433 -28.44 2.94 -6.79
CA ALA A 433 -29.19 3.11 -5.55
C ALA A 433 -29.46 4.59 -5.20
N SER A 434 -28.51 5.49 -5.48
CA SER A 434 -28.67 6.94 -5.25
C SER A 434 -29.74 7.58 -6.14
N LYS A 435 -29.85 7.11 -7.39
CA LYS A 435 -30.88 7.56 -8.35
C LYS A 435 -32.28 7.10 -7.94
N ASP A 436 -32.41 5.92 -7.35
CA ASP A 436 -33.66 5.42 -6.74
C ASP A 436 -33.98 6.05 -5.38
N ASN A 437 -33.31 7.16 -5.05
CA ASN A 437 -33.52 7.94 -3.83
C ASN A 437 -33.20 7.21 -2.51
N TYR A 438 -32.29 6.23 -2.53
CA TYR A 438 -31.85 5.55 -1.31
C TYR A 438 -30.86 6.42 -0.52
N PRO A 439 -31.22 6.95 0.68
CA PRO A 439 -30.50 8.10 1.26
C PRO A 439 -29.06 7.80 1.66
N ILE A 440 -28.79 6.65 2.29
CA ILE A 440 -27.42 6.30 2.69
C ILE A 440 -26.51 6.07 1.48
N ALA A 441 -27.03 5.52 0.37
CA ALA A 441 -26.25 5.38 -0.87
C ALA A 441 -25.81 6.74 -1.43
N GLN A 442 -26.64 7.78 -1.31
CA GLN A 442 -26.30 9.13 -1.76
C GLN A 442 -25.09 9.70 -1.00
N VAL A 443 -24.91 9.35 0.28
CA VAL A 443 -23.72 9.75 1.06
C VAL A 443 -22.47 9.05 0.56
N TYR A 444 -22.50 7.72 0.45
CA TYR A 444 -21.36 6.94 -0.05
C TYR A 444 -21.00 7.32 -1.49
N PHE A 445 -22.01 7.59 -2.32
CA PHE A 445 -21.82 8.06 -3.68
C PHE A 445 -21.23 9.47 -3.75
N GLY A 446 -21.64 10.37 -2.85
CA GLY A 446 -21.02 11.69 -2.70
C GLY A 446 -19.52 11.60 -2.42
N LYS A 447 -19.07 10.62 -1.62
CA LYS A 447 -17.65 10.42 -1.28
C LYS A 447 -16.79 9.93 -2.45
N LEU A 448 -17.40 9.30 -3.47
CA LEU A 448 -16.69 8.84 -4.66
C LEU A 448 -16.37 9.96 -5.66
N TYR A 449 -17.01 11.13 -5.53
CA TYR A 449 -16.71 12.26 -6.41
C TYR A 449 -15.43 12.99 -5.98
N LYS A 450 -14.54 13.20 -6.95
CA LYS A 450 -13.42 14.14 -6.80
C LYS A 450 -13.86 15.61 -6.92
N ASP A 451 -15.03 15.86 -7.54
CA ASP A 451 -15.61 17.20 -7.67
C ASP A 451 -16.41 17.57 -6.40
N PRO A 452 -15.96 18.58 -5.63
CA PRO A 452 -16.63 18.99 -4.40
C PRO A 452 -18.08 19.43 -4.61
N LYS A 453 -18.42 20.05 -5.74
CA LYS A 453 -19.80 20.54 -6.01
C LYS A 453 -20.79 19.40 -6.18
N LYS A 454 -20.37 18.32 -6.84
CA LYS A 454 -21.19 17.11 -7.01
C LYS A 454 -21.32 16.36 -5.69
N SER A 455 -20.24 16.28 -4.91
CA SER A 455 -20.25 15.70 -3.56
C SER A 455 -21.27 16.43 -2.67
N PHE A 456 -21.19 17.76 -2.63
CA PHE A 456 -22.12 18.62 -1.90
C PHE A 456 -23.58 18.41 -2.32
N TYR A 457 -23.87 18.36 -3.63
CA TYR A 457 -25.21 18.10 -4.14
C TYR A 457 -25.81 16.78 -3.61
N TRP A 458 -25.02 15.70 -3.62
CA TRP A 458 -25.50 14.40 -3.14
C TRP A 458 -25.67 14.36 -1.62
N TYR A 459 -24.79 15.02 -0.86
CA TYR A 459 -24.97 15.19 0.59
C TYR A 459 -26.23 16.01 0.91
N GLN A 460 -26.51 17.06 0.15
CA GLN A 460 -27.72 17.87 0.30
C GLN A 460 -28.97 17.03 0.06
N LYS A 461 -29.02 16.32 -1.07
CA LYS A 461 -30.14 15.45 -1.43
C LYS A 461 -30.38 14.36 -0.39
N SER A 462 -29.30 13.76 0.13
CA SER A 462 -29.38 12.73 1.18
C SER A 462 -29.93 13.28 2.50
N ALA A 463 -29.50 14.49 2.89
CA ALA A 463 -30.01 15.16 4.08
C ALA A 463 -31.49 15.58 3.95
N GLU A 464 -31.91 16.02 2.75
CA GLU A 464 -33.32 16.31 2.44
C GLU A 464 -34.20 15.05 2.56
N ASN A 465 -33.63 13.88 2.23
CA ASN A 465 -34.27 12.58 2.45
C ASN A 465 -34.14 12.05 3.90
N GLY A 466 -33.68 12.87 4.85
CA GLY A 466 -33.66 12.54 6.27
C GLY A 466 -32.44 11.75 6.75
N ASN A 467 -31.41 11.52 5.92
CA ASN A 467 -30.20 10.82 6.35
C ASN A 467 -29.36 11.71 7.30
N LYS A 468 -29.03 11.20 8.49
CA LYS A 468 -28.32 11.98 9.50
C LYS A 468 -26.83 12.10 9.23
N LEU A 469 -26.21 11.05 8.68
CA LEU A 469 -24.80 11.07 8.27
C LEU A 469 -24.54 12.13 7.20
N ALA A 470 -25.49 12.37 6.30
CA ALA A 470 -25.42 13.43 5.30
C ALA A 470 -25.29 14.83 5.92
N LEU A 471 -25.95 15.08 7.06
CA LEU A 471 -25.82 16.36 7.79
C LEU A 471 -24.41 16.57 8.32
N LEU A 472 -23.71 15.51 8.74
CA LEU A 472 -22.30 15.58 9.15
C LEU A 472 -21.42 16.02 7.97
N TYR A 473 -21.56 15.36 6.82
CA TYR A 473 -20.78 15.71 5.63
C TYR A 473 -21.12 17.10 5.06
N LEU A 474 -22.39 17.52 5.09
CA LEU A 474 -22.77 18.90 4.78
C LEU A 474 -22.15 19.90 5.74
N GLY A 475 -22.10 19.57 7.04
CA GLY A 475 -21.40 20.37 8.03
C GLY A 475 -19.95 20.62 7.63
N ASN A 476 -19.23 19.56 7.25
CA ASN A 476 -17.85 19.63 6.80
C ASN A 476 -17.71 20.46 5.50
N CYS A 477 -18.63 20.27 4.53
CA CYS A 477 -18.61 21.06 3.30
C CYS A 477 -18.82 22.55 3.57
N TYR A 478 -19.75 22.91 4.47
CA TYR A 478 -19.98 24.29 4.87
C TYR A 478 -18.83 24.88 5.70
N GLU A 479 -18.16 24.07 6.53
CA GLU A 479 -16.96 24.45 7.27
C GLU A 479 -15.79 24.80 6.34
N ASN A 480 -15.52 23.93 5.37
CA ASN A 480 -14.33 24.03 4.51
C ASN A 480 -14.58 24.85 3.24
N GLY A 481 -15.84 25.16 2.92
CA GLY A 481 -16.20 25.75 1.63
C GLY A 481 -16.03 24.76 0.47
N GLU A 482 -16.16 23.46 0.74
CA GLU A 482 -16.03 22.41 -0.26
C GLU A 482 -17.35 22.27 -1.04
N GLY A 483 -17.33 22.62 -2.32
CA GLY A 483 -18.51 22.50 -3.20
C GLY A 483 -19.59 23.55 -2.99
N THR A 484 -19.40 24.44 -2.02
CA THR A 484 -20.29 25.55 -1.66
C THR A 484 -19.47 26.71 -1.08
N ASN A 485 -20.08 27.87 -0.91
CA ASN A 485 -19.41 28.94 -0.17
C ASN A 485 -19.34 28.59 1.31
N GLN A 486 -18.20 28.88 1.91
CA GLN A 486 -17.95 28.66 3.33
C GLN A 486 -19.04 29.34 4.18
N ASN A 487 -19.73 28.57 5.02
CA ASN A 487 -20.87 29.06 5.81
C ASN A 487 -20.96 28.34 7.16
N PHE A 488 -20.34 28.94 8.16
CA PHE A 488 -20.18 28.32 9.47
C PHE A 488 -21.47 28.27 10.28
N GLU A 489 -22.41 29.18 10.04
CA GLU A 489 -23.73 29.11 10.65
C GLU A 489 -24.47 27.84 10.20
N LYS A 490 -24.42 27.54 8.89
CA LYS A 490 -24.97 26.31 8.34
C LYS A 490 -24.19 25.08 8.80
N ALA A 491 -22.87 25.16 8.93
CA ALA A 491 -22.07 24.06 9.48
C ALA A 491 -22.46 23.73 10.94
N ILE A 492 -22.53 24.75 11.81
CA ILE A 492 -22.97 24.61 13.21
C ILE A 492 -24.39 24.08 13.27
N PHE A 493 -25.30 24.59 12.44
CA PHE A 493 -26.68 24.13 12.40
C PHE A 493 -26.76 22.64 12.04
N SER A 494 -25.99 22.19 11.05
CA SER A 494 -25.88 20.79 10.66
C SER A 494 -25.31 19.93 11.79
N TYR A 495 -24.21 20.35 12.42
CA TYR A 495 -23.61 19.63 13.55
C TYR A 495 -24.53 19.59 14.78
N LYS A 496 -25.24 20.66 15.11
CA LYS A 496 -26.21 20.70 16.22
C LYS A 496 -27.37 19.72 15.99
N LYS A 497 -27.89 19.65 14.76
CA LYS A 497 -28.94 18.68 14.40
C LYS A 497 -28.48 17.24 14.62
N VAL A 498 -27.23 16.91 14.34
CA VAL A 498 -26.67 15.57 14.58
C VAL A 498 -26.34 15.34 16.06
N ALA A 499 -25.81 16.35 16.76
CA ALA A 499 -25.45 16.25 18.18
C ALA A 499 -26.65 16.07 19.13
N ASN A 500 -27.81 16.67 18.81
CA ASN A 500 -29.05 16.50 19.57
C ASN A 500 -29.60 15.06 19.53
N ASN A 501 -29.08 14.21 18.65
CA ASN A 501 -29.47 12.80 18.51
C ASN A 501 -28.48 11.83 19.22
N GLY A 502 -27.52 12.34 19.99
CA GLY A 502 -26.64 11.50 20.83
C GLY A 502 -25.30 11.09 20.22
N ASN A 503 -24.94 11.56 19.01
CA ASN A 503 -23.66 11.26 18.37
C ASN A 503 -22.47 11.90 19.13
N LYS A 504 -21.71 11.07 19.87
CA LYS A 504 -20.55 11.49 20.69
C LYS A 504 -19.41 12.11 19.86
N LYS A 505 -19.20 11.64 18.62
CA LYS A 505 -18.17 12.16 17.70
C LYS A 505 -18.53 13.54 17.17
N VAL A 506 -19.78 13.80 16.83
CA VAL A 506 -20.22 15.14 16.41
C VAL A 506 -20.29 16.12 17.58
N GLN A 507 -20.49 15.64 18.81
CA GLN A 507 -20.27 16.48 20.00
C GLN A 507 -18.78 16.86 20.16
N TYR A 508 -17.85 15.95 19.82
CA TYR A 508 -16.41 16.21 19.76
C TYR A 508 -16.04 17.15 18.60
N ASP A 509 -16.57 16.93 17.40
CA ASP A 509 -16.30 17.75 16.20
C ASP A 509 -16.96 19.12 16.31
N LEU A 510 -18.16 19.24 16.88
CA LEU A 510 -18.76 20.52 17.30
C LEU A 510 -17.89 21.19 18.37
N GLY A 511 -17.28 20.41 19.27
CA GLY A 511 -16.31 20.88 20.25
C GLY A 511 -15.00 21.39 19.63
N TYR A 512 -14.52 20.73 18.57
CA TYR A 512 -13.34 21.08 17.77
C TYR A 512 -13.61 22.29 16.84
N PHE A 513 -14.79 22.35 16.25
CA PHE A 513 -15.27 23.45 15.43
C PHE A 513 -15.48 24.73 16.25
N ASN A 514 -16.11 24.61 17.43
CA ASN A 514 -16.21 25.72 18.38
C ASN A 514 -14.83 26.15 18.93
N GLN A 515 -13.83 25.25 18.88
CA GLN A 515 -12.44 25.53 19.26
C GLN A 515 -11.66 26.28 18.17
N ASN A 516 -12.02 26.13 16.88
CA ASN A 516 -11.32 26.76 15.74
C ASN A 516 -11.99 28.06 15.23
N ARG A 517 -13.20 28.40 15.69
CA ARG A 517 -13.95 29.59 15.28
C ARG A 517 -14.35 30.45 16.47
N GLU A 518 -13.44 31.31 16.91
CA GLU A 518 -13.87 32.54 17.57
C GLU A 518 -14.69 33.40 16.60
N GLY A 519 -15.96 33.59 16.97
CA GLY A 519 -17.00 34.27 16.20
C GLY A 519 -18.09 33.25 15.83
N ILE A 520 -19.11 32.97 16.65
CA ILE A 520 -20.17 33.90 17.09
C ILE A 520 -20.56 33.63 18.56
N GLU A 521 -19.94 34.43 19.44
CA GLU A 521 -20.41 35.18 20.63
C GLU A 521 -21.42 34.66 21.68
N GLN A 522 -22.00 33.44 21.64
CA GLN A 522 -22.93 33.02 22.72
C GLN A 522 -22.70 31.64 23.39
N ASN A 523 -21.70 30.83 22.97
CA ASN A 523 -21.51 29.46 23.55
C ASN A 523 -20.07 29.11 24.00
N LEU A 524 -19.16 30.09 24.04
CA LEU A 524 -17.75 29.88 24.39
C LEU A 524 -17.55 29.69 25.91
N GLU A 525 -18.30 30.39 26.75
CA GLU A 525 -18.19 30.30 28.22
C GLU A 525 -18.59 28.92 28.77
N LYS A 526 -19.65 28.31 28.23
CA LYS A 526 -20.08 26.95 28.61
C LYS A 526 -19.05 25.89 28.20
N THR A 527 -18.37 26.09 27.09
CA THR A 527 -17.31 25.18 26.60
C THR A 527 -16.04 25.30 27.45
N ILE A 528 -15.62 26.52 27.79
CA ILE A 528 -14.52 26.78 28.72
C ILE A 528 -14.84 26.21 30.11
N TYR A 529 -16.08 26.36 30.59
CA TYR A 529 -16.53 25.78 31.86
C TYR A 529 -16.41 24.24 31.87
N ARG A 530 -16.90 23.57 30.82
CA ARG A 530 -16.78 22.10 30.69
C ARG A 530 -15.33 21.62 30.64
N TYR A 531 -14.44 22.32 29.92
CA TYR A 531 -13.02 22.00 29.94
C TYR A 531 -12.38 22.25 31.30
N LYS A 532 -12.76 23.31 32.02
CA LYS A 532 -12.28 23.56 33.38
C LYS A 532 -12.69 22.44 34.34
N GLU A 533 -13.93 21.98 34.30
CA GLU A 533 -14.40 20.88 35.16
C GLU A 533 -13.72 19.54 34.80
N ALA A 534 -13.67 19.19 33.51
CA ALA A 534 -12.99 17.96 33.06
C ALA A 534 -11.48 17.99 33.38
N ALA A 535 -10.83 19.15 33.26
CA ALA A 535 -9.42 19.31 33.58
C ALA A 535 -9.14 19.23 35.09
N LYS A 536 -10.06 19.73 35.93
CA LYS A 536 -10.02 19.54 37.39
C LYS A 536 -10.18 18.08 37.78
N ASN A 537 -11.01 17.33 37.06
CA ASN A 537 -11.22 15.88 37.25
C ASN A 537 -10.11 15.01 36.66
N GLY A 538 -8.95 15.59 36.32
CA GLY A 538 -7.77 14.82 35.90
C GLY A 538 -7.70 14.48 34.42
N ASN A 539 -8.69 14.83 33.58
CA ASN A 539 -8.66 14.46 32.16
C ASN A 539 -7.48 15.13 31.41
N LYS A 540 -6.49 14.34 31.00
CA LYS A 540 -5.26 14.82 30.35
C LYS A 540 -5.51 15.61 29.06
N ILE A 541 -6.52 15.26 28.27
CA ILE A 541 -6.87 15.97 27.02
C ILE A 541 -7.48 17.33 27.34
N ALA A 542 -8.43 17.38 28.28
CA ALA A 542 -9.05 18.64 28.73
C ALA A 542 -8.02 19.59 29.34
N GLN A 543 -7.05 19.07 30.10
CA GLN A 543 -5.93 19.85 30.63
C GLN A 543 -5.07 20.46 29.51
N TYR A 544 -4.70 19.66 28.49
CA TYR A 544 -3.98 20.18 27.32
C TYR A 544 -4.79 21.26 26.59
N LYS A 545 -6.08 21.02 26.36
CA LYS A 545 -6.97 21.97 25.67
C LYS A 545 -7.14 23.27 26.46
N LEU A 546 -7.22 23.18 27.78
CA LEU A 546 -7.27 24.36 28.64
C LEU A 546 -5.95 25.14 28.62
N GLY A 547 -4.82 24.44 28.55
CA GLY A 547 -3.50 25.05 28.30
C GLY A 547 -3.48 25.87 27.01
N TYR A 548 -3.95 25.26 25.91
CA TYR A 548 -4.05 25.91 24.60
C TYR A 548 -4.94 27.15 24.59
N ILE A 549 -6.04 27.13 25.34
CA ILE A 549 -6.94 28.29 25.47
C ILE A 549 -6.22 29.45 26.16
N TYR A 550 -5.45 29.18 27.22
CA TYR A 550 -4.69 30.22 27.92
C TYR A 550 -3.53 30.78 27.07
N GLU A 551 -2.95 29.98 26.18
CA GLU A 551 -1.85 30.38 25.26
C GLU A 551 -2.32 31.33 24.15
N ASN A 552 -3.48 31.07 23.54
CA ASN A 552 -3.93 31.78 22.32
C ASN A 552 -4.82 33.01 22.59
N GLY A 553 -5.30 33.21 23.83
CA GLY A 553 -5.68 34.52 24.38
C GLY A 553 -6.77 35.35 23.67
N LYS A 554 -7.55 34.81 22.73
CA LYS A 554 -8.40 35.63 21.88
C LYS A 554 -9.72 36.13 22.54
N ARG A 555 -10.00 35.79 23.81
CA ARG A 555 -11.03 36.45 24.68
C ARG A 555 -10.80 36.37 26.19
N MET A 556 -9.89 35.53 26.68
CA MET A 556 -9.29 35.65 28.02
C MET A 556 -7.93 36.30 27.85
N GLN A 557 -7.50 37.15 28.78
CA GLN A 557 -6.13 37.67 28.76
C GLN A 557 -5.18 36.48 28.62
N ARG A 558 -4.37 36.50 27.54
CA ARG A 558 -3.31 35.52 27.30
C ARG A 558 -2.53 35.35 28.60
N ASP A 559 -2.39 34.11 29.03
CA ASP A 559 -1.69 33.79 30.28
C ASP A 559 -0.87 32.53 30.06
N ILE A 560 0.32 32.73 29.51
CA ILE A 560 1.25 31.66 29.19
C ILE A 560 1.62 30.84 30.44
N ASN A 561 1.72 31.48 31.61
CA ASN A 561 2.03 30.81 32.86
C ASN A 561 0.92 29.85 33.31
N LYS A 562 -0.36 30.23 33.12
CA LYS A 562 -1.48 29.29 33.30
C LYS A 562 -1.49 28.21 32.24
N ALA A 563 -1.15 28.53 30.99
CA ALA A 563 -1.06 27.55 29.91
C ALA A 563 -0.06 26.44 30.27
N ILE A 564 1.16 26.83 30.67
CA ILE A 564 2.22 25.92 31.12
C ILE A 564 1.75 25.04 32.27
N LYS A 565 1.11 25.59 33.31
CA LYS A 565 0.60 24.79 34.43
C LYS A 565 -0.37 23.69 33.99
N TRP A 566 -1.24 23.98 33.04
CA TRP A 566 -2.19 22.99 32.51
C TRP A 566 -1.54 21.98 31.58
N TYR A 567 -0.62 22.43 30.73
CA TYR A 567 0.20 21.54 29.92
C TYR A 567 1.04 20.61 30.79
N GLU A 568 1.66 21.08 31.87
CA GLU A 568 2.45 20.24 32.79
C GLU A 568 1.61 19.17 33.46
N ARG A 569 0.37 19.50 33.88
CA ARG A 569 -0.55 18.50 34.44
C ARG A 569 -0.88 17.40 33.44
N SER A 570 -1.13 17.78 32.18
CA SER A 570 -1.38 16.82 31.10
C SER A 570 -0.14 15.99 30.77
N ALA A 571 1.02 16.63 30.69
CA ALA A 571 2.30 16.03 30.34
C ALA A 571 2.80 15.04 31.40
N LYS A 572 2.56 15.33 32.69
CA LYS A 572 2.88 14.42 33.82
C LYS A 572 2.08 13.11 33.75
N GLN A 573 0.91 13.11 33.12
CA GLN A 573 0.10 11.92 32.85
C GLN A 573 0.50 11.18 31.56
N GLY A 574 1.64 11.52 30.96
CA GLY A 574 2.15 10.85 29.76
C GLY A 574 1.52 11.33 28.44
N PHE A 575 0.78 12.44 28.41
CA PHE A 575 0.22 12.93 27.15
C PHE A 575 1.30 13.56 26.27
N SER A 576 1.67 12.86 25.20
CA SER A 576 2.82 13.20 24.36
C SER A 576 2.71 14.56 23.64
N TYR A 577 1.50 14.98 23.26
CA TYR A 577 1.29 16.33 22.70
C TYR A 577 1.55 17.44 23.71
N ALA A 578 1.14 17.28 24.97
CA ALA A 578 1.43 18.26 26.01
C ALA A 578 2.93 18.33 26.32
N GLN A 579 3.61 17.18 26.38
CA GLN A 579 5.06 17.12 26.53
C GLN A 579 5.77 17.83 25.36
N THR A 580 5.40 17.52 24.11
CA THR A 580 5.97 18.17 22.92
C THR A 580 5.71 19.68 22.92
N LYS A 581 4.51 20.10 23.35
CA LYS A 581 4.13 21.52 23.42
C LYS A 581 4.90 22.27 24.49
N LEU A 582 5.13 21.67 25.67
CA LEU A 582 6.01 22.25 26.69
C LEU A 582 7.45 22.38 26.18
N GLY A 583 7.95 21.35 25.47
CA GLY A 583 9.24 21.41 24.79
C GLY A 583 9.36 22.65 23.91
N TYR A 584 8.35 22.89 23.08
CA TYR A 584 8.30 24.04 22.18
C TYR A 584 8.18 25.39 22.91
N ILE A 585 7.36 25.47 23.96
CA ILE A 585 7.15 26.70 24.73
C ILE A 585 8.46 27.12 25.40
N TYR A 586 9.14 26.21 26.10
CA TYR A 586 10.41 26.53 26.74
C TYR A 586 11.53 26.86 25.74
N GLU A 587 11.36 26.51 24.46
CA GLU A 587 12.32 26.84 23.40
C GLU A 587 12.05 28.22 22.75
N ASN A 588 10.80 28.53 22.40
CA ASN A 588 10.48 29.59 21.43
C ASN A 588 9.51 30.66 21.95
N GLU A 589 8.96 30.52 23.14
CA GLU A 589 7.94 31.45 23.64
C GLU A 589 8.55 32.76 24.13
N GLU A 590 8.10 33.89 23.59
CA GLU A 590 8.69 35.22 23.85
C GLU A 590 8.34 35.78 25.24
N GLU A 591 7.20 35.36 25.82
CA GLU A 591 6.70 35.86 27.11
C GLU A 591 7.32 35.16 28.34
N ILE A 592 8.19 34.16 28.15
CA ILE A 592 8.92 33.49 29.22
C ILE A 592 10.41 33.43 28.90
N ASP A 593 11.24 33.34 29.95
CA ASP A 593 12.66 33.10 29.75
C ASP A 593 12.87 31.73 29.08
N GLN A 594 13.67 31.71 28.02
CA GLN A 594 14.03 30.48 27.32
C GLN A 594 14.74 29.51 28.28
N ASP A 595 14.27 28.27 28.31
CA ASP A 595 14.80 27.21 29.17
C ASP A 595 15.03 25.95 28.33
N LEU A 596 16.20 25.91 27.69
CA LEU A 596 16.56 24.81 26.79
C LEU A 596 16.68 23.47 27.53
N GLU A 597 17.02 23.49 28.82
CA GLU A 597 17.11 22.26 29.64
C GLU A 597 15.71 21.66 29.86
N LYS A 598 14.72 22.48 30.23
CA LYS A 598 13.32 22.03 30.30
C LYS A 598 12.77 21.64 28.94
N SER A 599 13.17 22.34 27.87
CA SER A 599 12.79 21.98 26.51
C SER A 599 13.25 20.56 26.17
N ILE A 600 14.55 20.27 26.34
CA ILE A 600 15.14 18.94 26.15
C ILE A 600 14.46 17.90 27.04
N TYR A 601 14.22 18.22 28.31
CA TYR A 601 13.57 17.31 29.25
C TYR A 601 12.19 16.86 28.73
N TRP A 602 11.36 17.79 28.30
CA TRP A 602 10.01 17.46 27.80
C TRP A 602 10.02 16.80 26.43
N TYR A 603 10.88 17.24 25.50
CA TYR A 603 11.07 16.56 24.23
C TYR A 603 11.59 15.14 24.42
N THR A 604 12.54 14.90 25.32
CA THR A 604 13.05 13.56 25.64
C THR A 604 11.96 12.64 26.15
N ARG A 605 11.08 13.12 27.04
CA ARG A 605 9.95 12.32 27.54
C ARG A 605 8.97 11.96 26.41
N ALA A 606 8.61 12.93 25.58
CA ALA A 606 7.72 12.69 24.43
C ALA A 606 8.35 11.75 23.39
N ALA A 607 9.65 11.92 23.13
CA ALA A 607 10.40 11.14 22.15
C ALA A 607 10.56 9.67 22.57
N LYS A 608 10.84 9.43 23.86
CA LYS A 608 10.84 8.09 24.46
C LYS A 608 9.46 7.44 24.42
N GLY A 609 8.39 8.24 24.52
CA GLY A 609 7.01 7.80 24.32
C GLY A 609 6.59 7.64 22.85
N GLY A 610 7.53 7.64 21.91
CA GLY A 610 7.27 7.39 20.49
C GLY A 610 6.82 8.60 19.66
N ASN A 611 6.73 9.81 20.22
CA ASN A 611 6.23 10.96 19.47
C ASN A 611 7.23 11.41 18.39
N LYS A 612 6.89 11.18 17.11
CA LYS A 612 7.74 11.50 15.96
C LYS A 612 8.17 12.97 15.85
N ILE A 613 7.33 13.93 16.25
CA ILE A 613 7.66 15.36 16.23
C ILE A 613 8.72 15.65 17.30
N ALA A 614 8.53 15.15 18.51
CA ALA A 614 9.50 15.32 19.59
C ALA A 614 10.83 14.62 19.29
N GLN A 615 10.81 13.43 18.67
CA GLN A 615 12.03 12.74 18.21
C GLN A 615 12.79 13.60 17.19
N SER A 616 12.09 14.17 16.20
CA SER A 616 12.71 15.06 15.21
C SER A 616 13.27 16.33 15.84
N ASN A 617 12.54 16.96 16.77
CA ASN A 617 13.02 18.15 17.47
C ASN A 617 14.22 17.84 18.38
N LEU A 618 14.22 16.69 19.05
CA LEU A 618 15.35 16.27 19.87
C LEU A 618 16.58 15.97 18.99
N GLY A 619 16.38 15.36 17.82
CA GLY A 619 17.41 15.21 16.80
C GLY A 619 18.04 16.56 16.43
N TYR A 620 17.21 17.58 16.21
CA TYR A 620 17.66 18.94 15.89
C TYR A 620 18.46 19.60 17.03
N PHE A 621 18.07 19.37 18.28
CA PHE A 621 18.81 19.89 19.43
C PHE A 621 20.23 19.31 19.51
N TYR A 622 20.37 18.00 19.28
CA TYR A 622 21.69 17.35 19.21
C TYR A 622 22.47 17.76 17.96
N GLU A 623 21.81 17.94 16.81
CA GLU A 623 22.44 18.41 15.58
C GLU A 623 23.09 19.78 15.76
N LYS A 624 22.35 20.73 16.36
CA LYS A 624 22.82 22.12 16.53
C LYS A 624 23.60 22.34 17.81
N GLY A 625 23.64 21.38 18.73
CA GLY A 625 24.14 21.60 20.08
C GLY A 625 23.34 22.69 20.83
N LYS A 626 22.02 22.74 20.60
CA LYS A 626 21.15 23.74 21.23
C LYS A 626 20.79 23.28 22.64
N GLY A 627 21.28 23.95 23.68
CA GLY A 627 21.01 23.60 25.08
C GLY A 627 21.67 22.30 25.57
N THR A 628 22.48 21.66 24.72
CA THR A 628 23.26 20.45 24.99
C THR A 628 24.54 20.50 24.16
N GLN A 629 25.51 19.63 24.44
CA GLN A 629 26.63 19.44 23.54
C GLN A 629 26.16 18.87 22.19
N LYS A 630 26.73 19.39 21.10
CA LYS A 630 26.50 18.87 19.75
C LYS A 630 26.89 17.39 19.69
N ASP A 631 26.00 16.56 19.15
CA ASP A 631 26.18 15.10 19.05
C ASP A 631 25.44 14.58 17.80
N ILE A 632 26.12 14.59 16.66
CA ILE A 632 25.52 14.18 15.38
C ILE A 632 25.06 12.70 15.42
N LYS A 633 25.71 11.83 16.18
CA LYS A 633 25.31 10.42 16.29
C LYS A 633 23.97 10.27 17.00
N LYS A 634 23.76 10.97 18.12
CA LYS A 634 22.44 11.03 18.78
C LYS A 634 21.40 11.72 17.90
N ALA A 635 21.79 12.75 17.15
CA ALA A 635 20.89 13.40 16.21
C ALA A 635 20.35 12.39 15.19
N ILE A 636 21.24 11.60 14.57
CA ILE A 636 20.90 10.54 13.62
C ILE A 636 19.98 9.50 14.29
N GLU A 637 20.32 9.01 15.48
CA GLU A 637 19.49 8.02 16.20
C GLU A 637 18.05 8.52 16.39
N TRP A 638 17.87 9.77 16.84
CA TRP A 638 16.53 10.33 17.03
C TRP A 638 15.81 10.62 15.73
N TYR A 639 16.53 11.08 14.70
CA TYR A 639 15.96 11.27 13.39
C TYR A 639 15.56 9.95 12.72
N GLU A 640 16.32 8.87 12.87
CA GLU A 640 15.99 7.54 12.33
C GLU A 640 14.67 7.02 12.92
N ARG A 641 14.51 7.07 14.25
CA ARG A 641 13.27 6.68 14.93
C ARG A 641 12.04 7.49 14.45
N SER A 642 12.24 8.77 14.14
CA SER A 642 11.18 9.64 13.60
C SER A 642 10.90 9.36 12.12
N ALA A 643 11.95 9.11 11.35
CA ALA A 643 11.92 8.84 9.92
C ALA A 643 11.30 7.47 9.59
N GLU A 644 11.46 6.47 10.45
CA GLU A 644 10.79 5.17 10.38
C GLU A 644 9.27 5.29 10.53
N GLN A 645 8.78 6.31 11.25
CA GLN A 645 7.36 6.67 11.35
C GLN A 645 6.89 7.62 10.24
N GLU A 646 7.61 7.61 9.12
CA GLU A 646 7.32 8.38 7.90
C GLU A 646 7.27 9.90 8.11
N TYR A 647 8.01 10.42 9.10
CA TYR A 647 8.07 11.86 9.32
C TYR A 647 9.02 12.53 8.34
N GLY A 648 8.46 13.20 7.32
CA GLY A 648 9.20 13.80 6.20
C GLY A 648 10.31 14.78 6.61
N ASN A 649 10.10 15.58 7.66
CA ASN A 649 11.13 16.49 8.19
C ASN A 649 12.38 15.71 8.66
N ALA A 650 12.18 14.62 9.40
CA ALA A 650 13.28 13.80 9.91
C ALA A 650 14.00 13.06 8.77
N GLN A 651 13.25 12.53 7.80
CA GLN A 651 13.82 11.92 6.60
C GLN A 651 14.68 12.92 5.80
N CYS A 652 14.22 14.16 5.61
CA CYS A 652 15.04 15.19 4.96
C CYS A 652 16.24 15.61 5.80
N SER A 653 16.11 15.64 7.13
CA SER A 653 17.20 15.96 8.05
C SER A 653 18.31 14.90 7.99
N LEU A 654 17.95 13.61 7.97
CA LEU A 654 18.91 12.52 7.72
C LEU A 654 19.59 12.67 6.36
N GLY A 655 18.78 12.92 5.31
CA GLY A 655 19.32 13.15 3.99
C GLY A 655 20.38 14.26 3.98
N TYR A 656 20.10 15.35 4.67
CA TYR A 656 21.01 16.49 4.80
C TYR A 656 22.28 16.16 5.60
N LEU A 657 22.16 15.43 6.70
CA LEU A 657 23.32 15.03 7.51
C LEU A 657 24.29 14.14 6.72
N TYR A 658 23.75 13.15 6.00
CA TYR A 658 24.56 12.27 5.15
C TYR A 658 25.11 12.99 3.90
N GLU A 659 24.37 13.98 3.35
CA GLU A 659 24.88 14.86 2.27
C GLU A 659 26.08 15.67 2.75
N LYS A 660 26.04 16.21 3.98
CA LYS A 660 27.09 17.07 4.53
C LYS A 660 28.31 16.31 5.01
N GLY A 661 28.12 15.17 5.68
CA GLY A 661 29.24 14.41 6.24
C GLY A 661 30.05 15.20 7.28
N GLU A 662 29.41 16.10 8.03
CA GLU A 662 30.07 16.81 9.13
C GLU A 662 30.07 15.93 10.39
N GLU A 663 31.24 15.59 10.92
CA GLU A 663 31.45 14.71 12.10
C GLU A 663 31.05 13.23 11.91
N ILE A 664 30.55 12.87 10.72
CA ILE A 664 30.32 11.51 10.23
C ILE A 664 30.86 11.38 8.80
N ASP A 665 31.08 10.17 8.32
CA ASP A 665 31.46 9.96 6.92
C ASP A 665 30.32 10.39 5.99
N GLN A 666 30.67 11.16 4.94
CA GLN A 666 29.72 11.55 3.91
C GLN A 666 29.20 10.30 3.18
N ASP A 667 27.88 10.19 3.05
CA ASP A 667 27.22 9.06 2.38
C ASP A 667 26.12 9.60 1.45
N LEU A 668 26.52 9.95 0.23
CA LEU A 668 25.61 10.53 -0.74
C LEU A 668 24.53 9.54 -1.20
N GLU A 669 24.79 8.23 -1.15
CA GLU A 669 23.78 7.21 -1.46
C GLU A 669 22.68 7.19 -0.41
N LYS A 670 23.02 7.21 0.88
CA LYS A 670 22.05 7.35 1.97
C LYS A 670 21.33 8.68 1.92
N ALA A 671 22.01 9.77 1.56
CA ALA A 671 21.38 11.07 1.40
C ALA A 671 20.23 11.00 0.36
N ILE A 672 20.53 10.44 -0.81
CA ILE A 672 19.55 10.24 -1.89
C ILE A 672 18.45 9.26 -1.48
N TYR A 673 18.79 8.19 -0.77
CA TYR A 673 17.81 7.23 -0.24
C TYR A 673 16.77 7.93 0.62
N TRP A 674 17.19 8.74 1.59
CA TRP A 674 16.28 9.42 2.51
C TRP A 674 15.44 10.50 1.82
N TYR A 675 16.03 11.26 0.89
CA TYR A 675 15.28 12.21 0.08
C TYR A 675 14.22 11.53 -0.79
N LYS A 676 14.56 10.41 -1.45
CA LYS A 676 13.59 9.62 -2.25
C LYS A 676 12.47 9.07 -1.37
N LYS A 677 12.80 8.48 -0.23
CA LYS A 677 11.81 7.94 0.72
C LYS A 677 10.83 9.02 1.21
N ALA A 678 11.33 10.23 1.49
CA ALA A 678 10.48 11.36 1.85
C ALA A 678 9.56 11.81 0.71
N THR A 679 10.03 11.77 -0.54
CA THR A 679 9.16 12.07 -1.70
C THR A 679 8.08 11.00 -1.92
N GLU A 680 8.40 9.72 -1.71
CA GLU A 680 7.47 8.59 -1.82
C GLU A 680 6.36 8.67 -0.77
N ASN A 681 6.71 9.10 0.45
CA ASN A 681 5.75 9.38 1.54
C ASN A 681 4.97 10.70 1.35
N GLY A 682 5.18 11.39 0.23
CA GLY A 682 4.39 12.56 -0.16
C GLY A 682 4.90 13.91 0.33
N TYR A 683 6.01 13.97 1.08
CA TYR A 683 6.54 15.21 1.66
C TYR A 683 7.09 16.16 0.59
N GLU A 684 6.48 17.34 0.50
CA GLU A 684 6.67 18.31 -0.58
C GLU A 684 8.06 18.95 -0.62
N ALA A 685 8.67 19.19 0.54
CA ALA A 685 10.00 19.78 0.62
C ALA A 685 11.11 18.78 0.23
N ALA A 686 10.85 17.46 0.28
CA ALA A 686 11.81 16.46 -0.17
C ALA A 686 12.10 16.57 -1.68
N HIS A 687 11.10 16.95 -2.48
CA HIS A 687 11.28 17.18 -3.91
C HIS A 687 12.26 18.34 -4.18
N TYR A 688 12.32 19.35 -3.31
CA TYR A 688 13.33 20.41 -3.41
C TYR A 688 14.75 19.85 -3.25
N TYR A 689 15.01 19.03 -2.22
CA TYR A 689 16.33 18.45 -1.99
C TYR A 689 16.75 17.49 -3.11
N LEU A 690 15.84 16.66 -3.60
CA LEU A 690 16.13 15.76 -4.71
C LEU A 690 16.37 16.51 -6.03
N GLY A 691 15.62 17.61 -6.27
CA GLY A 691 15.88 18.51 -7.39
C GLY A 691 17.27 19.13 -7.33
N LYS A 692 17.71 19.57 -6.15
CA LYS A 692 19.07 20.08 -5.90
C LYS A 692 20.14 19.02 -6.21
N CYS A 693 19.89 17.77 -5.81
CA CYS A 693 20.82 16.68 -6.11
C CYS A 693 21.00 16.47 -7.61
N TYR A 694 19.91 16.46 -8.39
CA TYR A 694 19.99 16.37 -9.86
C TYR A 694 20.60 17.61 -10.51
N GLN A 695 20.34 18.82 -10.01
CA GLN A 695 20.88 20.05 -10.59
C GLN A 695 22.40 20.13 -10.46
N TYR A 696 22.93 19.73 -9.30
CA TYR A 696 24.35 19.87 -8.99
C TYR A 696 25.14 18.54 -9.11
N GLY A 697 24.47 17.43 -9.39
CA GLY A 697 25.10 16.11 -9.48
C GLY A 697 25.57 15.56 -8.12
N ILE A 698 24.82 15.83 -7.04
CA ILE A 698 25.16 15.40 -5.68
C ILE A 698 24.67 13.97 -5.48
N GLY A 699 25.58 12.99 -5.44
CA GLY A 699 25.24 11.57 -5.24
C GLY A 699 24.48 10.89 -6.38
N ILE A 700 24.15 11.65 -7.42
CA ILE A 700 23.40 11.19 -8.59
C ILE A 700 23.93 11.90 -9.84
N GLU A 701 23.76 11.29 -11.01
CA GLU A 701 24.13 11.93 -12.27
C GLU A 701 23.39 13.24 -12.46
N LYS A 702 24.13 14.30 -12.82
CA LYS A 702 23.57 15.63 -13.04
C LYS A 702 22.54 15.58 -14.19
N ASP A 703 21.33 16.05 -13.92
CA ASP A 703 20.22 16.09 -14.88
C ASP A 703 19.32 17.29 -14.59
N GLU A 704 19.54 18.39 -15.31
CA GLU A 704 18.79 19.63 -15.08
C GLU A 704 17.29 19.50 -15.43
N VAL A 705 16.92 18.61 -16.35
CA VAL A 705 15.51 18.37 -16.71
C VAL A 705 14.79 17.65 -15.56
N LYS A 706 15.40 16.60 -15.00
CA LYS A 706 14.85 15.94 -13.80
C LYS A 706 14.83 16.88 -12.60
N ALA A 707 15.85 17.72 -12.44
CA ALA A 707 15.87 18.74 -11.39
C ALA A 707 14.66 19.66 -11.50
N PHE A 708 14.41 20.19 -12.71
CA PHE A 708 13.25 21.03 -13.01
C PHE A 708 11.92 20.33 -12.70
N GLU A 709 11.76 19.06 -13.09
CA GLU A 709 10.55 18.30 -12.78
C GLU A 709 10.31 18.14 -11.27
N HIS A 710 11.37 17.90 -10.49
CA HIS A 710 11.29 17.79 -9.04
C HIS A 710 10.94 19.13 -8.38
N TYR A 711 11.58 20.22 -8.79
CA TYR A 711 11.23 21.57 -8.32
C TYR A 711 9.79 21.93 -8.64
N LYS A 712 9.31 21.57 -9.84
CA LYS A 712 7.92 21.76 -10.24
C LYS A 712 6.95 21.01 -9.34
N LYS A 713 7.21 19.72 -9.04
CA LYS A 713 6.39 18.94 -8.10
C LYS A 713 6.35 19.54 -6.69
N SER A 714 7.48 20.10 -6.23
CA SER A 714 7.55 20.79 -4.93
C SER A 714 6.69 22.07 -4.93
N ALA A 715 6.78 22.88 -5.98
CA ALA A 715 6.00 24.12 -6.15
C ALA A 715 4.49 23.86 -6.29
N GLU A 716 4.09 22.85 -7.07
CA GLU A 716 2.68 22.48 -7.29
C GLU A 716 1.99 22.03 -5.99
N LYS A 717 2.74 21.46 -5.05
CA LYS A 717 2.27 21.10 -3.70
C LYS A 717 2.29 22.27 -2.70
N GLY A 718 2.65 23.47 -3.14
CA GLY A 718 2.59 24.69 -2.33
C GLY A 718 3.83 24.99 -1.49
N TYR A 719 4.93 24.24 -1.63
CA TYR A 719 6.17 24.53 -0.91
C TYR A 719 6.80 25.83 -1.44
N LEU A 720 6.93 26.85 -0.57
CA LEU A 720 7.38 28.19 -0.96
C LEU A 720 8.81 28.20 -1.51
N GLY A 721 9.73 27.44 -0.90
CA GLY A 721 11.09 27.28 -1.44
C GLY A 721 11.10 26.58 -2.80
N GLY A 722 10.14 25.69 -3.03
CA GLY A 722 9.89 25.02 -4.32
C GLY A 722 9.44 26.00 -5.40
N LYS A 723 8.49 26.89 -5.06
CA LYS A 723 8.05 27.98 -5.95
C LYS A 723 9.21 28.92 -6.30
N TYR A 724 9.99 29.34 -5.30
CA TYR A 724 11.16 30.19 -5.51
C TYR A 724 12.18 29.54 -6.46
N ILE A 725 12.60 28.30 -6.20
CA ILE A 725 13.61 27.65 -7.04
C ILE A 725 13.08 27.33 -8.45
N LEU A 726 11.79 27.04 -8.60
CA LEU A 726 11.17 26.90 -9.92
C LEU A 726 11.20 28.23 -10.70
N GLY A 727 10.94 29.35 -10.02
CA GLY A 727 11.09 30.68 -10.60
C GLY A 727 12.53 30.93 -11.08
N TYR A 728 13.52 30.54 -10.26
CA TYR A 728 14.94 30.61 -10.61
C TYR A 728 15.30 29.75 -11.83
N CYS A 729 14.71 28.55 -11.95
CA CYS A 729 14.89 27.71 -13.12
C CYS A 729 14.35 28.36 -14.40
N TYR A 730 13.17 28.98 -14.34
CA TYR A 730 12.58 29.70 -15.47
C TYR A 730 13.37 30.97 -15.84
N GLU A 731 13.93 31.67 -14.87
CA GLU A 731 14.74 32.87 -15.14
C GLU A 731 16.06 32.52 -15.86
N ASN A 732 16.71 31.43 -15.45
CA ASN A 732 18.05 31.05 -15.91
C ASN A 732 18.05 29.94 -16.98
N GLY A 733 16.88 29.35 -17.30
CA GLY A 733 16.75 28.28 -18.29
C GLY A 733 17.32 26.93 -17.81
N ILE A 734 17.18 26.61 -16.52
CA ILE A 734 17.69 25.36 -15.94
C ILE A 734 16.65 24.26 -16.15
N GLY A 735 16.95 23.29 -17.04
CA GLY A 735 16.03 22.20 -17.37
C GLY A 735 14.77 22.59 -18.14
N THR A 736 14.63 23.88 -18.49
CA THR A 736 13.51 24.47 -19.23
C THR A 736 14.02 25.63 -20.08
N ASN A 737 13.21 26.08 -21.04
CA ASN A 737 13.45 27.36 -21.71
C ASN A 737 13.27 28.54 -20.73
N ILE A 738 14.01 29.63 -21.00
CA ILE A 738 13.90 30.87 -20.23
C ILE A 738 12.48 31.46 -20.38
N ASP A 739 11.84 31.74 -19.26
CA ASP A 739 10.52 32.37 -19.17
C ASP A 739 10.50 33.36 -17.98
N LYS A 740 10.81 34.62 -18.27
CA LYS A 740 10.95 35.65 -17.24
C LYS A 740 9.61 36.07 -16.62
N GLU A 741 8.52 36.00 -17.38
CA GLU A 741 7.19 36.35 -16.87
C GLU A 741 6.75 35.33 -15.82
N LYS A 742 6.91 34.05 -16.14
CA LYS A 742 6.59 32.96 -15.22
C LYS A 742 7.50 32.91 -14.00
N ALA A 743 8.77 33.28 -14.15
CA ALA A 743 9.68 33.43 -13.01
C ALA A 743 9.18 34.49 -12.02
N ILE A 744 8.75 35.65 -12.52
CA ILE A 744 8.22 36.75 -11.69
C ILE A 744 6.92 36.35 -10.97
N GLU A 745 6.01 35.65 -11.66
CA GLU A 745 4.78 35.12 -11.06
C GLU A 745 5.10 34.21 -9.86
N LEU A 746 6.02 33.26 -10.05
CA LEU A 746 6.43 32.33 -9.00
C LEU A 746 7.14 33.02 -7.83
N TYR A 747 7.96 34.03 -8.09
CA TYR A 747 8.58 34.84 -7.03
C TYR A 747 7.54 35.64 -6.24
N LYS A 748 6.53 36.22 -6.90
CA LYS A 748 5.43 36.94 -6.21
C LYS A 748 4.64 36.01 -5.32
N ASP A 749 4.24 34.87 -5.86
CA ASP A 749 3.54 33.81 -5.11
C ASP A 749 4.33 33.38 -3.85
N ALA A 750 5.64 33.16 -3.99
CA ALA A 750 6.49 32.78 -2.86
C ALA A 750 6.63 33.92 -1.83
N ALA A 751 6.76 35.16 -2.30
CA ALA A 751 6.89 36.36 -1.47
C ALA A 751 5.60 36.66 -0.68
N GLU A 752 4.44 36.53 -1.31
CA GLU A 752 3.11 36.64 -0.67
C GLU A 752 2.92 35.56 0.40
N GLY A 753 3.46 34.36 0.15
CA GLY A 753 3.55 33.29 1.15
C GLY A 753 4.56 33.55 2.29
N GLY A 754 5.33 34.64 2.25
CA GLY A 754 6.29 35.00 3.28
C GLY A 754 7.73 34.51 3.05
N TYR A 755 8.08 34.04 1.85
CA TYR A 755 9.44 33.62 1.54
C TYR A 755 10.36 34.82 1.31
N GLU A 756 11.25 35.10 2.27
CA GLU A 756 12.06 36.32 2.29
C GLU A 756 13.03 36.45 1.10
N ASP A 757 13.60 35.36 0.60
CA ASP A 757 14.48 35.41 -0.57
C ASP A 757 13.73 35.84 -1.83
N ALA A 758 12.46 35.45 -1.97
CA ALA A 758 11.63 35.86 -3.10
C ALA A 758 11.28 37.35 -3.01
N LYS A 759 10.98 37.86 -1.80
CA LYS A 759 10.79 39.31 -1.58
C LYS A 759 12.05 40.10 -1.96
N ARG A 760 13.22 39.69 -1.46
CA ARG A 760 14.50 40.32 -1.81
C ARG A 760 14.78 40.31 -3.31
N MET A 761 14.48 39.20 -3.99
CA MET A 761 14.65 39.08 -5.44
C MET A 761 13.78 40.09 -6.20
N LEU A 762 12.50 40.22 -5.82
CA LEU A 762 11.58 41.19 -6.44
C LEU A 762 11.97 42.64 -6.16
N GLU A 763 12.48 42.94 -4.97
CA GLU A 763 13.00 44.26 -4.61
C GLU A 763 14.24 44.63 -5.43
N LEU A 764 15.19 43.70 -5.59
CA LEU A 764 16.38 43.88 -6.43
C LEU A 764 15.99 44.13 -7.89
N GLN A 765 15.01 43.39 -8.41
CA GLN A 765 14.54 43.55 -9.77
C GLN A 765 13.82 44.89 -9.99
N SER A 766 13.01 45.32 -9.03
CA SER A 766 12.35 46.64 -9.05
C SER A 766 13.37 47.78 -8.99
N SER A 767 14.42 47.62 -8.17
CA SER A 767 15.53 48.57 -8.10
C SER A 767 16.29 48.65 -9.43
N TYR A 768 16.60 47.52 -10.05
CA TYR A 768 17.26 47.46 -11.36
C TYR A 768 16.42 48.11 -12.47
N ASP A 769 15.12 47.83 -12.53
CA ASP A 769 14.23 48.42 -13.53
C ASP A 769 14.08 49.95 -13.34
N SER A 770 14.07 50.42 -12.09
CA SER A 770 14.08 51.86 -11.79
C SER A 770 15.37 52.55 -12.25
N LEU A 771 16.53 51.91 -12.05
CA LEU A 771 17.83 52.38 -12.51
C LEU A 771 17.92 52.42 -14.04
N LYS A 772 17.44 51.37 -14.71
CA LYS A 772 17.41 51.29 -16.18
C LYS A 772 16.48 52.35 -16.79
N LYS A 773 15.33 52.60 -16.17
CA LYS A 773 14.40 53.66 -16.58
C LYS A 773 15.01 55.05 -16.39
N ASN A 774 15.69 55.29 -15.26
CA ASN A 774 16.43 56.52 -15.00
C ASN A 774 17.62 56.71 -15.96
N HIS A 775 18.31 55.63 -16.35
CA HIS A 775 19.38 55.67 -17.36
C HIS A 775 18.84 55.99 -18.75
N SER A 776 17.68 55.41 -19.14
CA SER A 776 17.02 55.72 -20.41
C SER A 776 16.47 57.16 -20.46
N MET A 777 16.03 57.71 -19.31
CA MET A 777 15.67 59.13 -19.18
C MET A 777 16.91 60.03 -19.22
N ALA A 778 18.03 59.62 -18.61
CA ALA A 778 19.29 60.37 -18.68
C ALA A 778 19.91 60.37 -20.08
N GLU A 779 19.77 59.28 -20.85
CA GLU A 779 20.17 59.26 -22.28
C GLU A 779 19.30 60.19 -23.14
N SER A 780 18.05 60.46 -22.74
CA SER A 780 17.18 61.45 -23.39
C SER A 780 17.48 62.91 -23.00
N GLN A 781 18.30 63.14 -21.97
CA GLN A 781 18.72 64.47 -21.52
C GLN A 781 20.25 64.54 -21.47
N ASN A 782 20.82 65.01 -22.58
CA ASN A 782 22.22 65.03 -22.96
C ASN A 782 23.22 65.64 -21.94
N PHE A 783 23.46 65.01 -20.78
CA PHE A 783 24.52 65.39 -19.83
C PHE A 783 25.08 64.18 -19.07
N LEU A 784 26.42 64.09 -19.04
CA LEU A 784 27.30 63.27 -18.18
C LEU A 784 27.82 61.92 -18.71
N ILE A 785 28.68 62.00 -19.74
CA ILE A 785 29.64 60.98 -20.17
C ILE A 785 30.69 60.54 -19.09
N PRO A 786 31.05 61.32 -18.03
CA PRO A 786 32.10 60.88 -17.10
C PRO A 786 31.69 59.81 -16.07
N ILE A 787 30.41 59.74 -15.65
CA ILE A 787 29.96 58.86 -14.55
C ILE A 787 29.83 57.40 -15.01
N CYS A 788 29.50 57.20 -16.29
CA CYS A 788 29.32 55.87 -16.87
C CYS A 788 30.63 55.05 -16.92
N CYS A 789 31.79 55.70 -17.12
CA CYS A 789 33.08 55.01 -17.10
C CYS A 789 33.43 54.47 -15.70
N SER A 790 33.13 55.21 -14.64
CA SER A 790 33.40 54.77 -13.25
C SER A 790 32.53 53.59 -12.81
N ILE A 791 31.26 53.53 -13.21
CA ILE A 791 30.35 52.44 -12.84
C ILE A 791 30.68 51.16 -13.64
N PHE A 792 31.05 51.29 -14.91
CA PHE A 792 31.45 50.14 -15.73
C PHE A 792 32.77 49.51 -15.21
N LEU A 793 33.74 50.33 -14.80
CA LEU A 793 34.96 49.87 -14.14
C LEU A 793 34.69 49.22 -12.78
N PHE A 794 33.75 49.76 -11.98
CA PHE A 794 33.35 49.17 -10.71
C PHE A 794 32.66 47.80 -10.88
N CYS A 795 31.80 47.65 -11.88
CA CYS A 795 31.13 46.38 -12.19
C CYS A 795 32.12 45.30 -12.70
N ILE A 796 33.13 45.69 -13.48
CA ILE A 796 34.22 44.78 -13.88
C ILE A 796 35.06 44.37 -12.66
N PHE A 797 35.35 45.31 -11.76
CA PHE A 797 36.11 45.05 -10.54
C PHE A 797 35.35 44.08 -9.60
N CYS A 798 34.04 44.25 -9.42
CA CYS A 798 33.20 43.33 -8.64
C CYS A 798 33.11 41.93 -9.27
N ARG A 799 33.05 41.82 -10.60
CA ARG A 799 33.07 40.50 -11.29
C ARG A 799 34.40 39.79 -11.16
N ILE A 800 35.52 40.52 -11.19
CA ILE A 800 36.85 39.95 -10.97
C ILE A 800 36.98 39.48 -9.50
N ILE A 801 36.48 40.24 -8.53
CA ILE A 801 36.47 39.83 -7.12
C ILE A 801 35.61 38.58 -6.89
N LEU A 802 34.41 38.51 -7.49
CA LEU A 802 33.57 37.31 -7.40
C LEU A 802 34.20 36.08 -8.06
N TYR A 803 34.91 36.26 -9.17
CA TYR A 803 35.65 35.19 -9.83
C TYR A 803 36.84 34.71 -8.97
N ILE A 804 37.60 35.63 -8.38
CA ILE A 804 38.70 35.33 -7.47
C ILE A 804 38.20 34.63 -6.20
N LEU A 805 37.09 35.09 -5.61
CA LEU A 805 36.46 34.44 -4.45
C LEU A 805 35.98 33.02 -4.78
N ASN A 806 35.41 32.80 -5.97
CA ASN A 806 35.04 31.45 -6.42
C ASN A 806 36.25 30.54 -6.69
N CYS A 807 37.36 31.10 -7.19
CA CYS A 807 38.61 30.36 -7.36
C CYS A 807 39.28 30.03 -6.01
N ILE A 808 39.19 30.91 -5.01
CA ILE A 808 39.70 30.68 -3.66
C ILE A 808 38.84 29.63 -2.93
N PHE A 809 37.51 29.65 -3.12
CA PHE A 809 36.62 28.63 -2.54
C PHE A 809 36.85 27.22 -3.12
N LYS A 810 37.32 27.09 -4.36
CA LYS A 810 37.70 25.81 -4.98
C LYS A 810 39.05 25.24 -4.54
N VAL A 811 39.85 26.01 -3.80
CA VAL A 811 41.19 25.59 -3.33
C VAL A 811 41.18 25.30 -1.82
N PHE A 812 40.16 25.73 -1.09
CA PHE A 812 40.04 25.54 0.37
C PHE A 812 38.86 24.66 0.83
N PHE A 813 38.00 24.22 -0.10
CA PHE A 813 37.00 23.15 0.07
C PHE A 813 37.03 22.28 -1.19
#